data_AF-G1MRD4-F1
#
_entry.id   AF-G1MRD4-F1
#
_cell.length_a   1.000
_cell.length_b   1.000
_cell.length_c   1.000
_cell.angle_alpha   90.00
_cell.angle_beta   90.00
_cell.angle_gamma   90.00
#
_symmetry.space_group_name_H-M   'P 1'
#
loop_
_entity.id
_entity.type
_entity.pdbx_description
1 polymer ?
#
loop_
_entity_poly.entity_id
_entity_poly.type
_entity_poly.pdbx_seq_one_letter_code
_entity_poly.pdbx_strand_id
1 'polypeptide(L)'
;NEEENYGALFSIFEAYLENVPIGTLVYTFNAKDGDGSSPNSKIQYSLEMSSMAENPFVVHPLYGALVTASPLDREIIRSVILTVSATDQAINVADRRRDSLTAKIVILDVNDNSPSFISSPLCYVMEDADVGTAILDLFASDRDDGPNGKVTYSLIGDTFGAFAINSVTGSIVTTKELDREIKSQYTLRAVASDCSPHLPRSSTASIVVHIDDVNDNNPVFLQSPIRAFVPAETTVNETVATVRAEDVDLGPNGAVVFSLLAAETLFEIDPETGDIVLQEPLASEDFSTELLVMASDQGTSPRTAVTLVIIFTKEQEEEILFSRSLYEASVPENSYSIIDGNAENLFTVETSVTESETSYKLVGNLVLSSVLDKETIASHRLVLLASDHGKPSLNSTATVLITVLDVNDNPPEFSSSEYHVHIKESLPVGSHVIEVLANDPDEGSNAEITYAIISGNDKQYFRMDGKTGSVDLMKTLDYEDTTKFTLLIQGTDGGADVKNVAFSVVHISVLDDNDYAPVFLFPSMNCIVSENLPSFSFVCTVTALDFDKGSYGHLTYSIQSSCLAQREAPGDHHMFFIDPLTGDIHTKQTFDYESQNKYCLIIQAKDKGDLLATITVQVDIEGRDEFDPVFSQDQYFFNLPTKNEAGQLLGKVTASDNDGGPDGVVHYSLLKTSAFFSVNQSSGGIYLTQTVHRNRSDRKRNDDTLKFLPKEKPFVLPPPLVCYQGSKSVAQPGLKPVPPRMPNVVSGQVFKKCPCSPLIQSHGYPPPTGALCFSPSLCLSCRHLPLLC
;
A
#
# COMPACT_ATOMS: atom_id res chain seq x y z
N ASN A 1 -14.03 -30.98 -0.04
CA ASN A 1 -15.24 -31.84 -0.27
C ASN A 1 -14.95 -33.17 -0.99
N GLU A 2 -13.71 -33.67 -1.05
CA GLU A 2 -13.46 -35.07 -1.48
C GLU A 2 -12.79 -35.94 -0.41
N GLU A 3 -12.13 -35.36 0.61
CA GLU A 3 -11.41 -36.14 1.63
C GLU A 3 -12.27 -36.81 2.73
N GLU A 4 -13.51 -36.34 2.97
CA GLU A 4 -14.36 -36.84 4.08
C GLU A 4 -14.66 -38.36 4.00
N ASN A 5 -14.49 -38.98 2.82
CA ASN A 5 -14.80 -40.38 2.59
C ASN A 5 -13.67 -41.38 2.96
N TYR A 6 -12.50 -40.89 3.42
CA TYR A 6 -11.33 -41.72 3.74
C TYR A 6 -11.05 -41.92 5.24
N GLY A 7 -11.83 -41.31 6.13
CA GLY A 7 -11.65 -41.40 7.59
C GLY A 7 -11.81 -42.80 8.22
N ALA A 8 -12.18 -43.81 7.43
CA ALA A 8 -12.34 -45.20 7.88
C ALA A 8 -11.09 -46.09 7.71
N LEU A 9 -9.97 -45.55 7.21
CA LEU A 9 -8.74 -46.31 6.89
C LEU A 9 -7.50 -45.95 7.73
N PHE A 10 -7.58 -44.91 8.57
CA PHE A 10 -6.48 -44.45 9.42
C PHE A 10 -6.91 -44.45 10.88
N SER A 11 -6.01 -44.83 11.79
CA SER A 11 -6.29 -44.88 13.22
C SER A 11 -6.21 -43.50 13.87
N ILE A 12 -5.35 -42.61 13.33
CA ILE A 12 -5.13 -41.24 13.79
C ILE A 12 -5.03 -40.33 12.55
N PHE A 13 -5.61 -39.13 12.66
CA PHE A 13 -5.53 -38.08 11.66
C PHE A 13 -5.25 -36.75 12.38
N GLU A 14 -4.16 -36.08 12.03
CA GLU A 14 -3.73 -34.82 12.63
C GLU A 14 -3.34 -33.81 11.55
N ALA A 15 -3.44 -32.52 11.85
CA ALA A 15 -3.13 -31.44 10.92
C ALA A 15 -2.26 -30.36 11.58
N TYR A 16 -1.13 -30.04 10.96
CA TYR A 16 -0.10 -29.16 11.52
C TYR A 16 0.35 -28.13 10.49
N LEU A 17 0.53 -26.88 10.90
CA LEU A 17 1.16 -25.85 10.06
C LEU A 17 2.57 -26.26 9.67
N GLU A 18 3.00 -25.85 8.49
CA GLU A 18 4.40 -25.93 8.08
C GLU A 18 5.28 -24.87 8.76
N ASN A 19 6.58 -24.84 8.43
CA ASN A 19 7.59 -23.96 9.03
C ASN A 19 7.73 -24.05 10.57
N VAL A 20 7.06 -25.03 11.21
CA VAL A 20 7.19 -25.30 12.65
C VAL A 20 8.62 -25.70 13.03
N PRO A 21 9.13 -25.27 14.19
CA PRO A 21 10.48 -25.63 14.65
C PRO A 21 10.72 -27.15 14.71
N ILE A 22 11.98 -27.55 14.51
CA ILE A 22 12.45 -28.93 14.73
C ILE A 22 12.31 -29.26 16.23
N GLY A 23 11.75 -30.43 16.54
CA GLY A 23 11.43 -30.85 17.91
C GLY A 23 10.01 -30.49 18.38
N THR A 24 9.20 -29.82 17.55
CA THR A 24 7.77 -29.57 17.81
C THR A 24 7.03 -30.90 18.03
N LEU A 25 6.19 -30.98 19.07
CA LEU A 25 5.39 -32.16 19.39
C LEU A 25 4.16 -32.26 18.47
N VAL A 26 4.07 -33.38 17.74
CA VAL A 26 3.03 -33.67 16.74
C VAL A 26 1.97 -34.62 17.28
N TYR A 27 2.36 -35.63 18.07
CA TYR A 27 1.43 -36.53 18.76
C TYR A 27 2.15 -37.29 19.89
N THR A 28 1.41 -37.87 20.84
CA THR A 28 1.98 -38.77 21.85
C THR A 28 1.25 -40.11 21.86
N PHE A 29 1.86 -41.14 21.28
CA PHE A 29 1.33 -42.50 21.28
C PHE A 29 1.43 -43.11 22.69
N ASN A 30 0.33 -43.73 23.15
CA ASN A 30 0.18 -44.28 24.50
C ASN A 30 -0.38 -45.70 24.45
N ALA A 31 0.44 -46.62 23.95
CA ALA A 31 0.18 -48.06 24.04
C ALA A 31 0.38 -48.56 25.48
N LYS A 32 -0.32 -49.63 25.86
CA LYS A 32 -0.27 -50.24 27.19
C LYS A 32 -0.25 -51.76 27.07
N ASP A 33 0.59 -52.41 27.85
CA ASP A 33 0.61 -53.87 27.96
C ASP A 33 -0.48 -54.33 28.94
N GLY A 34 -1.15 -55.42 28.60
CA GLY A 34 -2.27 -55.97 29.36
C GLY A 34 -1.86 -56.76 30.61
N ASP A 35 -0.59 -57.21 30.72
CA ASP A 35 -0.11 -57.98 31.88
C ASP A 35 0.49 -57.09 33.00
N GLY A 36 0.93 -55.87 32.65
CA GLY A 36 1.09 -54.71 33.52
C GLY A 36 2.06 -54.81 34.72
N SER A 37 2.86 -55.87 34.89
CA SER A 37 3.64 -56.07 36.14
C SER A 37 4.91 -56.91 36.00
N SER A 38 5.66 -56.79 34.91
CA SER A 38 6.97 -57.45 34.75
C SER A 38 8.00 -56.56 34.03
N PRO A 39 9.31 -56.89 34.07
CA PRO A 39 10.30 -56.18 33.25
C PRO A 39 10.13 -56.42 31.73
N ASN A 40 9.33 -57.40 31.31
CA ASN A 40 8.96 -57.62 29.91
C ASN A 40 7.95 -56.56 29.42
N SER A 41 7.07 -56.10 30.32
CA SER A 41 5.93 -55.22 30.04
C SER A 41 6.31 -53.77 29.72
N LYS A 42 7.57 -53.53 29.34
CA LYS A 42 8.08 -52.25 28.83
C LYS A 42 7.79 -52.20 27.34
N ILE A 43 7.17 -51.11 26.89
CA ILE A 43 6.90 -50.87 25.47
C ILE A 43 8.04 -50.07 24.86
N GLN A 44 8.39 -50.41 23.63
CA GLN A 44 9.23 -49.62 22.75
C GLN A 44 8.46 -49.23 21.49
N TYR A 45 8.50 -47.94 21.15
CA TYR A 45 7.90 -47.39 19.93
C TYR A 45 8.91 -47.38 18.77
N SER A 46 8.42 -47.67 17.57
CA SER A 46 9.18 -47.59 16.32
C SER A 46 8.30 -47.08 15.16
N LEU A 47 8.91 -46.36 14.22
CA LEU A 47 8.31 -46.04 12.93
C LEU A 47 8.65 -47.16 11.93
N GLU A 48 7.63 -47.69 11.25
CA GLU A 48 7.75 -48.62 10.14
C GLU A 48 7.42 -47.89 8.83
N MET A 49 8.33 -47.96 7.86
CA MET A 49 8.35 -47.08 6.70
C MET A 49 8.66 -47.86 5.42
N SER A 50 8.01 -47.46 4.33
CA SER A 50 8.16 -48.05 2.98
C SER A 50 9.26 -47.36 2.14
N SER A 51 9.62 -46.13 2.46
CA SER A 51 10.79 -45.40 1.92
C SER A 51 11.44 -44.58 3.04
N MET A 52 12.76 -44.34 2.96
CA MET A 52 13.52 -43.63 4.01
C MET A 52 14.04 -42.24 3.60
N ALA A 53 13.64 -41.73 2.43
CA ALA A 53 14.22 -40.51 1.85
C ALA A 53 13.61 -39.20 2.41
N GLU A 54 12.32 -39.22 2.77
CA GLU A 54 11.47 -38.02 2.85
C GLU A 54 10.53 -38.03 4.08
N ASN A 55 10.97 -38.56 5.23
CA ASN A 55 10.17 -38.50 6.47
C ASN A 55 10.68 -37.40 7.41
N PRO A 56 9.90 -36.32 7.62
CA PRO A 56 10.28 -35.22 8.52
C PRO A 56 9.93 -35.48 10.00
N PHE A 57 9.52 -36.70 10.39
CA PHE A 57 9.08 -37.02 11.77
C PHE A 57 9.86 -38.17 12.41
N VAL A 58 10.13 -38.06 13.72
CA VAL A 58 10.74 -39.13 14.54
C VAL A 58 9.89 -39.41 15.78
N VAL A 59 9.71 -40.69 16.12
CA VAL A 59 9.02 -41.11 17.36
C VAL A 59 10.06 -41.46 18.44
N HIS A 60 9.89 -40.94 19.65
CA HIS A 60 10.78 -41.27 20.75
C HIS A 60 10.49 -42.67 21.31
N PRO A 61 11.46 -43.59 21.32
CA PRO A 61 11.21 -45.01 21.53
C PRO A 61 10.69 -45.39 22.92
N LEU A 62 10.81 -44.55 23.94
CA LEU A 62 10.40 -44.87 25.33
C LEU A 62 9.10 -44.20 25.78
N TYR A 63 8.65 -43.13 25.11
CA TYR A 63 7.49 -42.34 25.55
C TYR A 63 6.55 -41.90 24.43
N GLY A 64 6.72 -42.42 23.20
CA GLY A 64 5.72 -42.33 22.13
C GLY A 64 5.48 -40.95 21.55
N ALA A 65 6.20 -39.92 22.00
CA ALA A 65 6.16 -38.58 21.42
C ALA A 65 6.71 -38.62 19.99
N LEU A 66 5.88 -38.26 19.03
CA LEU A 66 6.25 -37.96 17.65
C LEU A 66 6.62 -36.47 17.56
N VAL A 67 7.81 -36.17 17.08
CA VAL A 67 8.29 -34.80 16.90
C VAL A 67 8.82 -34.57 15.49
N THR A 68 8.85 -33.31 15.06
CA THR A 68 9.53 -32.91 13.82
C THR A 68 11.04 -33.17 13.93
N ALA A 69 11.60 -33.84 12.93
CA ALA A 69 13.02 -34.19 12.78
C ALA A 69 13.74 -33.31 11.75
N SER A 70 12.99 -32.75 10.80
CA SER A 70 13.40 -31.69 9.88
C SER A 70 12.32 -30.59 9.86
N PRO A 71 12.56 -29.44 9.20
CA PRO A 71 11.48 -28.50 8.89
C PRO A 71 10.36 -29.20 8.11
N LEU A 72 9.15 -28.66 8.23
CA LEU A 72 8.01 -28.99 7.39
C LEU A 72 7.92 -27.92 6.28
N ASP A 73 7.85 -28.40 5.04
CA ASP A 73 7.71 -27.66 3.78
C ASP A 73 6.61 -28.40 3.01
N ARG A 74 5.49 -27.72 2.77
CA ARG A 74 4.27 -28.31 2.22
C ARG A 74 4.32 -28.43 0.70
N GLU A 75 5.04 -27.53 0.05
CA GLU A 75 5.17 -27.46 -1.42
C GLU A 75 6.01 -28.62 -1.93
N ILE A 76 6.91 -29.15 -1.10
CA ILE A 76 7.51 -30.47 -1.26
C ILE A 76 6.58 -31.58 -0.73
N ILE A 77 6.04 -31.50 0.50
CA ILE A 77 5.30 -32.62 1.15
C ILE A 77 3.95 -32.20 1.77
N ARG A 78 2.84 -32.38 1.05
CA ARG A 78 1.49 -32.00 1.51
C ARG A 78 0.90 -32.88 2.63
N SER A 79 1.29 -34.16 2.72
CA SER A 79 0.87 -35.04 3.82
C SER A 79 1.76 -36.27 3.92
N VAL A 80 1.98 -36.77 5.14
CA VAL A 80 2.77 -37.97 5.42
C VAL A 80 1.89 -39.05 6.05
N ILE A 81 2.02 -40.30 5.59
CA ILE A 81 1.37 -41.47 6.20
C ILE A 81 2.45 -42.29 6.91
N LEU A 82 2.32 -42.41 8.23
CA LEU A 82 3.25 -43.14 9.09
C LEU A 82 2.59 -44.41 9.63
N THR A 83 3.32 -45.53 9.65
CA THR A 83 2.95 -46.69 10.45
C THR A 83 3.78 -46.67 11.73
N VAL A 84 3.12 -46.57 12.88
CA VAL A 84 3.79 -46.58 14.19
C VAL A 84 3.49 -47.90 14.87
N SER A 85 4.54 -48.62 15.24
CA SER A 85 4.45 -49.88 15.96
C SER A 85 4.91 -49.75 17.41
N ALA A 86 4.14 -50.35 18.31
CA ALA A 86 4.47 -50.52 19.71
C ALA A 86 4.82 -51.99 19.93
N THR A 87 6.04 -52.27 20.40
CA THR A 87 6.54 -53.63 20.63
C THR A 87 6.90 -53.80 22.10
N ASP A 88 6.47 -54.88 22.74
CA ASP A 88 6.93 -55.20 24.11
C ASP A 88 8.44 -55.54 24.14
N GLN A 89 8.99 -55.65 25.34
CA GLN A 89 10.40 -55.95 25.57
C GLN A 89 10.59 -57.25 26.35
N ALA A 90 9.84 -58.29 25.99
CA ALA A 90 10.10 -59.64 26.48
C ALA A 90 11.58 -60.03 26.32
N ILE A 91 12.13 -60.64 27.38
CA ILE A 91 13.53 -61.07 27.48
C ILE A 91 13.87 -62.07 26.36
N ASN A 92 12.93 -62.93 25.99
CA ASN A 92 13.02 -63.76 24.79
C ASN A 92 12.42 -63.02 23.59
N VAL A 93 13.24 -62.76 22.57
CA VAL A 93 12.82 -62.05 21.35
C VAL A 93 11.68 -62.76 20.60
N ALA A 94 11.59 -64.09 20.70
CA ALA A 94 10.53 -64.87 20.05
C ALA A 94 9.13 -64.74 20.70
N ASP A 95 9.07 -64.29 21.96
CA ASP A 95 7.79 -64.14 22.69
C ASP A 95 7.17 -62.75 22.52
N ARG A 96 7.95 -61.78 22.00
CA ARG A 96 7.56 -60.38 21.85
C ARG A 96 6.33 -60.21 20.97
N ARG A 97 5.42 -59.36 21.43
CA ARG A 97 4.23 -58.89 20.71
C ARG A 97 4.44 -57.48 20.21
N ARG A 98 3.79 -57.21 19.08
CA ARG A 98 3.73 -55.94 18.40
C ARG A 98 2.28 -55.67 18.02
N ASP A 99 1.87 -54.43 18.21
CA ASP A 99 0.70 -53.86 17.55
C ASP A 99 1.15 -52.64 16.73
N SER A 100 0.38 -52.24 15.72
CA SER A 100 0.74 -51.12 14.85
C SER A 100 -0.49 -50.37 14.33
N LEU A 101 -0.38 -49.05 14.30
CA LEU A 101 -1.42 -48.14 13.83
C LEU A 101 -0.93 -47.31 12.64
N THR A 102 -1.85 -46.86 11.80
CA THR A 102 -1.57 -45.90 10.72
C THR A 102 -2.04 -44.50 11.14
N ALA A 103 -1.16 -43.52 10.98
CA ALA A 103 -1.46 -42.10 11.18
C ALA A 103 -1.26 -41.34 9.87
N LYS A 104 -2.24 -40.52 9.46
CA LYS A 104 -2.07 -39.52 8.39
C LYS A 104 -1.87 -38.15 9.04
N ILE A 105 -0.75 -37.51 8.72
CA ILE A 105 -0.45 -36.13 9.12
C ILE A 105 -0.61 -35.26 7.88
N VAL A 106 -1.52 -34.29 7.92
CA VAL A 106 -1.68 -33.27 6.87
C VAL A 106 -0.86 -32.05 7.24
N ILE A 107 -0.14 -31.50 6.26
CA ILE A 107 0.59 -30.25 6.43
C ILE A 107 -0.30 -29.10 5.94
N LEU A 108 -0.56 -28.15 6.83
CA LEU A 108 -1.41 -26.99 6.61
C LEU A 108 -0.59 -25.81 6.10
N ASP A 109 -1.18 -25.15 5.11
CA ASP A 109 -0.63 -24.09 4.29
C ASP A 109 -0.34 -22.81 5.11
N VAL A 110 0.84 -22.23 4.88
CA VAL A 110 1.23 -20.89 5.35
C VAL A 110 1.53 -20.02 4.11
N ASN A 111 1.25 -18.71 4.18
CA ASN A 111 1.53 -17.76 3.10
C ASN A 111 3.04 -17.43 3.02
N ASP A 112 3.81 -18.46 2.67
CA ASP A 112 5.27 -18.61 2.79
C ASP A 112 5.98 -18.26 1.46
N ASN A 113 5.34 -18.54 0.33
CA ASN A 113 5.79 -18.12 -1.00
C ASN A 113 5.22 -16.72 -1.34
N SER A 114 5.15 -16.39 -2.62
CA SER A 114 4.63 -15.11 -3.14
C SER A 114 4.55 -15.17 -4.66
N PRO A 115 3.64 -14.43 -5.32
CA PRO A 115 3.34 -14.68 -6.73
C PRO A 115 4.53 -14.41 -7.63
N SER A 116 4.79 -15.27 -8.61
CA SER A 116 5.93 -15.16 -9.54
C SER A 116 5.47 -15.04 -10.98
N PHE A 117 5.83 -13.95 -11.66
CA PHE A 117 5.50 -13.72 -13.07
C PHE A 117 6.23 -14.68 -14.01
N ILE A 118 5.50 -15.19 -14.99
CA ILE A 118 5.97 -16.16 -16.01
C ILE A 118 5.81 -15.59 -17.43
N SER A 119 4.92 -14.61 -17.66
CA SER A 119 4.78 -13.91 -18.94
C SER A 119 6.01 -13.07 -19.31
N SER A 120 6.14 -12.77 -20.61
CA SER A 120 7.12 -11.82 -21.15
C SER A 120 6.96 -10.42 -20.53
N PRO A 121 8.06 -9.70 -20.20
CA PRO A 121 8.03 -8.30 -19.79
C PRO A 121 7.97 -7.34 -20.99
N LEU A 122 7.75 -7.83 -22.21
CA LEU A 122 7.80 -7.06 -23.45
C LEU A 122 6.58 -7.40 -24.33
N CYS A 123 5.89 -6.37 -24.81
CA CYS A 123 4.80 -6.46 -25.79
C CYS A 123 4.82 -5.26 -26.77
N TYR A 124 4.04 -5.40 -27.83
CA TYR A 124 3.98 -4.50 -28.98
C TYR A 124 2.51 -4.28 -29.35
N VAL A 125 2.15 -3.06 -29.75
CA VAL A 125 0.79 -2.69 -30.21
C VAL A 125 0.90 -1.57 -31.25
N MET A 126 0.14 -1.63 -32.34
CA MET A 126 0.05 -0.52 -33.30
C MET A 126 -0.66 0.68 -32.66
N GLU A 127 -0.33 1.90 -33.08
CA GLU A 127 -1.03 3.10 -32.58
C GLU A 127 -2.50 3.18 -33.04
N ASP A 128 -2.83 2.65 -34.22
CA ASP A 128 -4.20 2.57 -34.76
C ASP A 128 -5.12 1.56 -34.02
N ALA A 129 -4.66 0.95 -32.93
CA ALA A 129 -5.39 -0.08 -32.20
C ALA A 129 -6.61 0.46 -31.42
N ASP A 130 -7.81 0.04 -31.85
CA ASP A 130 -9.11 0.30 -31.22
C ASP A 130 -9.07 0.26 -29.66
N VAL A 131 -9.79 1.19 -29.03
CA VAL A 131 -9.94 1.25 -27.57
C VAL A 131 -10.60 -0.02 -27.03
N GLY A 132 -9.92 -0.71 -26.12
CA GLY A 132 -10.31 -2.01 -25.57
C GLY A 132 -9.60 -3.21 -26.19
N THR A 133 -8.68 -2.99 -27.14
CA THR A 133 -7.81 -4.03 -27.71
C THR A 133 -6.92 -4.63 -26.62
N ALA A 134 -6.89 -5.97 -26.52
CA ALA A 134 -6.05 -6.70 -25.58
C ALA A 134 -4.64 -6.89 -26.15
N ILE A 135 -3.62 -6.43 -25.42
CA ILE A 135 -2.22 -6.35 -25.89
C ILE A 135 -1.29 -7.38 -25.25
N LEU A 136 -1.60 -7.85 -24.04
CA LEU A 136 -0.77 -8.80 -23.29
C LEU A 136 -1.58 -9.49 -22.19
N ASP A 137 -1.51 -10.82 -22.13
CA ASP A 137 -2.01 -11.59 -20.99
C ASP A 137 -0.88 -11.88 -19.99
N LEU A 138 -1.01 -11.34 -18.77
CA LEU A 138 -0.10 -11.64 -17.68
C LEU A 138 -0.49 -12.92 -16.95
N PHE A 139 0.48 -13.81 -16.81
CA PHE A 139 0.40 -14.99 -15.98
C PHE A 139 1.48 -14.93 -14.89
N ALA A 140 1.05 -15.04 -13.64
CA ALA A 140 1.88 -15.28 -12.50
C ALA A 140 1.33 -16.48 -11.71
N SER A 141 2.22 -17.26 -11.12
CA SER A 141 1.89 -18.39 -10.26
C SER A 141 2.47 -18.18 -8.87
N ASP A 142 1.64 -18.38 -7.84
CA ASP A 142 2.14 -18.74 -6.52
C ASP A 142 2.32 -20.26 -6.42
N ARG A 143 2.80 -20.76 -5.27
CA ARG A 143 2.98 -22.18 -4.94
C ARG A 143 2.10 -22.67 -3.80
N ASP A 144 1.72 -21.75 -2.92
CA ASP A 144 0.81 -21.96 -1.79
C ASP A 144 -0.59 -22.38 -2.30
N ASP A 145 -1.56 -22.64 -1.41
CA ASP A 145 -2.85 -23.23 -1.76
C ASP A 145 -4.06 -22.38 -1.33
N GLY A 146 -5.24 -22.71 -1.86
CA GLY A 146 -6.47 -22.00 -1.55
C GLY A 146 -6.38 -20.50 -1.83
N PRO A 147 -6.61 -19.61 -0.85
CA PRO A 147 -6.46 -18.16 -1.02
C PRO A 147 -5.01 -17.70 -1.18
N ASN A 148 -4.06 -18.35 -0.50
CA ASN A 148 -2.63 -18.02 -0.53
C ASN A 148 -2.07 -18.32 -1.93
N GLY A 149 -2.43 -19.47 -2.49
CA GLY A 149 -2.11 -19.83 -3.88
C GLY A 149 -2.75 -18.97 -4.98
N LYS A 150 -3.73 -18.12 -4.64
CA LYS A 150 -4.61 -17.50 -5.63
C LYS A 150 -4.20 -16.07 -5.98
N VAL A 151 -3.57 -15.93 -7.14
CA VAL A 151 -3.13 -14.64 -7.67
C VAL A 151 -4.29 -13.76 -8.17
N THR A 152 -4.15 -12.44 -7.97
CA THR A 152 -4.89 -11.35 -8.62
C THR A 152 -3.91 -10.29 -9.14
N TYR A 153 -4.35 -9.49 -10.12
CA TYR A 153 -3.48 -8.54 -10.83
C TYR A 153 -3.92 -7.09 -10.68
N SER A 154 -2.96 -6.15 -10.68
CA SER A 154 -3.20 -4.72 -10.81
C SER A 154 -2.04 -4.01 -11.54
N LEU A 155 -2.25 -2.77 -11.98
CA LEU A 155 -1.19 -1.88 -12.45
C LEU A 155 -0.96 -0.79 -11.39
N ILE A 156 0.30 -0.40 -11.17
CA ILE A 156 0.69 0.70 -10.27
C ILE A 156 1.64 1.68 -10.98
N GLY A 157 1.69 2.91 -10.49
CA GLY A 157 2.37 4.01 -11.17
C GLY A 157 1.51 4.63 -12.28
N ASP A 158 2.06 5.63 -12.96
CA ASP A 158 1.33 6.37 -13.98
C ASP A 158 1.26 5.59 -15.31
N THR A 159 0.06 5.16 -15.69
CA THR A 159 -0.22 4.58 -17.01
C THR A 159 -0.71 5.62 -18.02
N PHE A 160 -0.75 6.90 -17.63
CA PHE A 160 -1.38 8.02 -18.32
C PHE A 160 -2.87 7.77 -18.67
N GLY A 161 -3.49 6.76 -18.05
CA GLY A 161 -4.81 6.26 -18.40
C GLY A 161 -4.89 5.61 -19.80
N ALA A 162 -3.76 5.23 -20.40
CA ALA A 162 -3.70 4.58 -21.71
C ALA A 162 -3.96 3.06 -21.66
N PHE A 163 -3.71 2.43 -20.50
CA PHE A 163 -3.90 0.99 -20.30
C PHE A 163 -4.57 0.65 -18.97
N ALA A 164 -5.37 -0.42 -18.97
CA ALA A 164 -5.95 -1.04 -17.78
C ALA A 164 -5.74 -2.57 -17.80
N ILE A 165 -5.82 -3.21 -16.63
CA ILE A 165 -5.68 -4.67 -16.48
C ILE A 165 -6.93 -5.30 -15.87
N ASN A 166 -7.30 -6.49 -16.35
CA ASN A 166 -8.29 -7.33 -15.71
C ASN A 166 -7.67 -8.05 -14.50
N SER A 167 -8.16 -7.75 -13.29
CA SER A 167 -7.59 -8.26 -12.04
C SER A 167 -7.73 -9.77 -11.82
N VAL A 168 -8.52 -10.47 -12.63
CA VAL A 168 -8.72 -11.93 -12.56
C VAL A 168 -8.04 -12.67 -13.71
N THR A 169 -8.03 -12.13 -14.92
CA THR A 169 -7.42 -12.80 -16.10
C THR A 169 -6.00 -12.33 -16.41
N GLY A 170 -5.52 -11.23 -15.82
CA GLY A 170 -4.21 -10.66 -16.11
C GLY A 170 -4.10 -9.95 -17.47
N SER A 171 -5.20 -9.89 -18.23
CA SER A 171 -5.25 -9.29 -19.57
C SER A 171 -5.17 -7.76 -19.50
N ILE A 172 -4.19 -7.18 -20.20
CA ILE A 172 -4.02 -5.73 -20.36
C ILE A 172 -4.71 -5.27 -21.64
N VAL A 173 -5.53 -4.22 -21.54
CA VAL A 173 -6.25 -3.61 -22.66
C VAL A 173 -5.92 -2.13 -22.81
N THR A 174 -6.02 -1.61 -24.03
CA THR A 174 -6.01 -0.16 -24.31
C THR A 174 -7.25 0.51 -23.70
N THR A 175 -7.11 1.73 -23.20
CA THR A 175 -8.22 2.53 -22.64
C THR A 175 -8.34 3.95 -23.25
N LYS A 176 -7.45 4.28 -24.18
CA LYS A 176 -7.45 5.47 -25.03
C LYS A 176 -6.89 5.08 -26.41
N GLU A 177 -7.09 5.96 -27.39
CA GLU A 177 -6.30 5.99 -28.62
C GLU A 177 -4.81 6.18 -28.27
N LEU A 178 -3.93 5.67 -29.13
CA LEU A 178 -2.47 5.69 -28.97
C LEU A 178 -1.85 6.52 -30.10
N ASP A 179 -0.65 7.03 -29.86
CA ASP A 179 0.05 7.99 -30.72
C ASP A 179 1.55 7.82 -30.45
N ARG A 180 2.33 7.43 -31.47
CA ARG A 180 3.75 7.09 -31.37
C ARG A 180 4.63 8.34 -31.40
N GLU A 181 4.19 9.41 -32.05
CA GLU A 181 4.87 10.71 -32.18
C GLU A 181 4.92 11.41 -30.82
N ILE A 182 3.79 11.40 -30.11
CA ILE A 182 3.68 11.83 -28.72
C ILE A 182 4.36 10.81 -27.80
N LYS A 183 4.16 9.49 -27.99
CA LYS A 183 4.71 8.49 -27.05
C LYS A 183 4.92 7.06 -27.57
N SER A 184 6.01 6.86 -28.28
CA SER A 184 6.50 5.55 -28.78
C SER A 184 6.72 4.41 -27.76
N GLN A 185 6.74 4.67 -26.45
CA GLN A 185 6.93 3.62 -25.43
C GLN A 185 6.27 3.94 -24.08
N TYR A 186 5.70 2.91 -23.45
CA TYR A 186 5.20 2.94 -22.07
C TYR A 186 5.92 1.89 -21.21
N THR A 187 6.21 2.22 -19.95
CA THR A 187 6.71 1.26 -18.95
C THR A 187 5.68 1.11 -17.83
N LEU A 188 4.90 0.04 -17.89
CA LEU A 188 3.89 -0.30 -16.89
C LEU A 188 4.53 -1.08 -15.73
N ARG A 189 4.00 -0.96 -14.50
CA ARG A 189 4.36 -1.85 -13.39
C ARG A 189 3.15 -2.68 -13.00
N ALA A 190 3.16 -3.96 -13.36
CA ALA A 190 2.13 -4.89 -12.96
C ALA A 190 2.47 -5.52 -11.61
N VAL A 191 1.48 -5.58 -10.71
CA VAL A 191 1.56 -6.28 -9.43
C VAL A 191 0.76 -7.57 -9.53
N ALA A 192 1.34 -8.67 -9.07
CA ALA A 192 0.65 -9.92 -8.80
C ALA A 192 0.60 -10.09 -7.29
N SER A 193 -0.60 -10.18 -6.71
CA SER A 193 -0.85 -10.34 -5.27
C SER A 193 -1.63 -11.63 -5.02
N ASP A 194 -1.32 -12.34 -3.94
CA ASP A 194 -2.18 -13.43 -3.46
C ASP A 194 -3.53 -12.90 -2.93
N CYS A 195 -4.42 -13.82 -2.55
CA CYS A 195 -5.72 -13.54 -1.91
C CYS A 195 -5.72 -13.87 -0.40
N SER A 196 -4.57 -13.89 0.28
CA SER A 196 -4.49 -14.20 1.70
C SER A 196 -5.27 -13.19 2.54
N PRO A 197 -6.13 -13.63 3.47
CA PRO A 197 -6.79 -12.74 4.42
C PRO A 197 -5.85 -12.21 5.52
N HIS A 198 -4.64 -12.77 5.63
CA HIS A 198 -3.68 -12.50 6.71
C HIS A 198 -2.27 -12.37 6.13
N LEU A 199 -1.79 -11.12 6.02
CA LEU A 199 -0.50 -10.76 5.40
C LEU A 199 -0.40 -11.22 3.93
N PRO A 200 -1.19 -10.61 3.01
CA PRO A 200 -1.02 -10.85 1.58
C PRO A 200 0.34 -10.35 1.09
N ARG A 201 0.89 -11.08 0.13
CA ARG A 201 2.22 -10.92 -0.45
C ARG A 201 2.09 -10.74 -1.96
N SER A 202 3.06 -10.03 -2.52
CA SER A 202 2.99 -9.61 -3.91
C SER A 202 4.37 -9.46 -4.53
N SER A 203 4.46 -9.67 -5.85
CA SER A 203 5.61 -9.27 -6.66
C SER A 203 5.22 -8.19 -7.67
N THR A 204 6.22 -7.57 -8.30
CA THR A 204 6.02 -6.53 -9.32
C THR A 204 6.91 -6.80 -10.51
N ALA A 205 6.34 -6.76 -11.72
CA ALA A 205 7.06 -6.82 -12.97
C ALA A 205 6.95 -5.48 -13.71
N SER A 206 8.07 -4.97 -14.21
CA SER A 206 8.08 -3.89 -15.19
C SER A 206 7.82 -4.47 -16.57
N ILE A 207 6.81 -3.95 -17.26
CA ILE A 207 6.41 -4.35 -18.61
C ILE A 207 6.66 -3.17 -19.53
N VAL A 208 7.37 -3.42 -20.63
CA VAL A 208 7.61 -2.44 -21.68
C VAL A 208 6.62 -2.70 -22.81
N VAL A 209 5.77 -1.71 -23.08
CA VAL A 209 4.89 -1.66 -24.25
C VAL A 209 5.57 -0.77 -25.28
N HIS A 210 5.95 -1.34 -26.42
CA HIS A 210 6.32 -0.57 -27.60
C HIS A 210 5.06 -0.23 -28.39
N ILE A 211 5.00 1.02 -28.87
CA ILE A 211 4.02 1.43 -29.87
C ILE A 211 4.68 1.25 -31.23
N ASP A 212 4.11 0.37 -32.05
CA ASP A 212 4.53 0.11 -33.43
C ASP A 212 3.86 1.11 -34.38
N ASP A 213 4.61 1.47 -35.42
CA ASP A 213 4.39 2.62 -36.31
C ASP A 213 3.37 2.38 -37.43
N VAL A 214 2.50 3.36 -37.66
CA VAL A 214 1.51 3.40 -38.74
C VAL A 214 1.75 4.62 -39.63
N ASN A 215 1.58 4.48 -40.95
CA ASN A 215 1.82 5.55 -41.93
C ASN A 215 0.68 6.59 -41.92
N ASP A 216 0.75 7.49 -40.94
CA ASP A 216 -0.33 8.32 -40.41
C ASP A 216 -0.09 9.83 -40.70
N ASN A 217 1.18 10.25 -40.74
CA ASN A 217 1.59 11.61 -41.09
C ASN A 217 1.92 11.73 -42.58
N ASN A 218 2.29 12.94 -43.06
CA ASN A 218 2.66 13.14 -44.47
C ASN A 218 3.92 14.02 -44.53
N PRO A 219 4.77 13.91 -45.58
CA PRO A 219 6.02 14.66 -45.64
C PRO A 219 5.80 16.18 -45.66
N VAL A 220 6.58 16.93 -44.89
CA VAL A 220 6.49 18.40 -44.79
C VAL A 220 7.74 19.05 -45.35
N PHE A 221 7.60 19.88 -46.38
CA PHE A 221 8.71 20.66 -46.93
C PHE A 221 9.17 21.76 -45.97
N LEU A 222 10.48 21.80 -45.68
CA LEU A 222 11.08 22.80 -44.78
C LEU A 222 11.06 24.23 -45.34
N GLN A 223 10.87 24.37 -46.65
CA GLN A 223 10.75 25.65 -47.35
C GLN A 223 9.75 25.52 -48.50
N SER A 224 8.81 26.48 -48.59
CA SER A 224 7.82 26.56 -49.67
C SER A 224 7.32 28.00 -49.82
N PRO A 225 7.38 28.63 -51.00
CA PRO A 225 8.09 28.18 -52.20
C PRO A 225 9.62 28.30 -52.04
N ILE A 226 10.37 27.50 -52.80
CA ILE A 226 11.84 27.55 -52.85
C ILE A 226 12.26 28.45 -54.02
N ARG A 227 13.27 29.30 -53.82
CA ARG A 227 13.79 30.22 -54.84
C ARG A 227 15.29 30.00 -55.03
N ALA A 228 15.71 29.79 -56.27
CA ALA A 228 17.08 29.44 -56.61
C ALA A 228 17.63 30.33 -57.74
N PHE A 229 18.71 31.06 -57.43
CA PHE A 229 19.50 31.79 -58.41
C PHE A 229 20.52 30.85 -59.07
N VAL A 230 20.55 30.83 -60.41
CA VAL A 230 21.44 29.97 -61.20
C VAL A 230 22.16 30.81 -62.25
N PRO A 231 23.50 30.90 -62.25
CA PRO A 231 24.22 31.58 -63.31
C PRO A 231 23.88 31.03 -64.70
N ALA A 232 23.67 31.90 -65.69
CA ALA A 232 23.40 31.48 -67.08
C ALA A 232 24.54 30.66 -67.72
N GLU A 233 25.72 30.68 -67.11
CA GLU A 233 26.95 29.97 -67.50
C GLU A 233 27.09 28.58 -66.82
N THR A 234 26.16 28.19 -65.93
CA THR A 234 26.18 26.92 -65.17
C THR A 234 26.24 25.71 -66.10
N THR A 235 27.10 24.73 -65.78
CA THR A 235 27.32 23.58 -66.65
C THR A 235 26.34 22.43 -66.37
N VAL A 236 26.10 21.60 -67.40
CA VAL A 236 25.21 20.44 -67.30
C VAL A 236 25.79 19.41 -66.32
N ASN A 237 24.93 18.85 -65.47
CA ASN A 237 25.21 18.06 -64.26
C ASN A 237 25.63 18.87 -63.01
N GLU A 238 25.43 20.19 -62.97
CA GLU A 238 25.49 20.96 -61.72
C GLU A 238 24.11 21.02 -61.02
N THR A 239 24.12 20.94 -59.69
CA THR A 239 22.93 21.16 -58.84
C THR A 239 22.53 22.63 -58.88
N VAL A 240 21.29 22.90 -59.25
CA VAL A 240 20.72 24.24 -59.42
C VAL A 240 19.82 24.68 -58.27
N ALA A 241 19.17 23.73 -57.61
CA ALA A 241 18.31 23.94 -56.46
C ALA A 241 18.28 22.66 -55.62
N THR A 242 17.93 22.76 -54.34
CA THR A 242 17.90 21.63 -53.41
C THR A 242 16.63 21.72 -52.57
N VAL A 243 15.79 20.69 -52.59
CA VAL A 243 14.58 20.62 -51.76
C VAL A 243 14.83 19.82 -50.49
N ARG A 244 14.15 20.16 -49.40
CA ARG A 244 14.19 19.41 -48.13
C ARG A 244 12.78 19.25 -47.62
N ALA A 245 12.43 18.02 -47.25
CA ALA A 245 11.22 17.68 -46.52
C ALA A 245 11.55 16.65 -45.45
N GLU A 246 10.81 16.69 -44.36
CA GLU A 246 10.93 15.79 -43.22
C GLU A 246 9.56 15.15 -42.97
N ASP A 247 9.56 13.91 -42.49
CA ASP A 247 8.37 13.20 -42.04
C ASP A 247 8.67 12.62 -40.64
N VAL A 248 7.64 12.45 -39.82
CA VAL A 248 7.77 12.08 -38.41
C VAL A 248 7.58 10.58 -38.18
N ASP A 249 6.97 9.87 -39.14
CA ASP A 249 6.75 8.42 -39.09
C ASP A 249 8.09 7.63 -39.12
N LEU A 250 8.08 6.34 -38.76
CA LEU A 250 9.31 5.59 -38.48
C LEU A 250 9.77 4.72 -39.66
N GLY A 251 11.07 4.80 -39.97
CA GLY A 251 11.68 3.92 -40.95
C GLY A 251 11.13 4.18 -42.36
N PRO A 252 10.59 3.18 -43.10
CA PRO A 252 10.04 3.40 -44.43
C PRO A 252 8.89 4.40 -44.49
N ASN A 253 8.08 4.48 -43.42
CA ASN A 253 6.95 5.38 -43.35
C ASN A 253 7.39 6.86 -43.23
N GLY A 254 8.52 7.14 -42.58
CA GLY A 254 9.16 8.46 -42.59
C GLY A 254 10.20 8.69 -43.70
N ALA A 255 10.45 7.70 -44.57
CA ALA A 255 11.56 7.73 -45.52
C ALA A 255 11.20 8.48 -46.82
N VAL A 256 11.23 9.81 -46.76
CA VAL A 256 10.87 10.68 -47.87
C VAL A 256 11.74 10.43 -49.12
N VAL A 257 11.09 10.38 -50.29
CA VAL A 257 11.68 10.42 -51.64
C VAL A 257 11.07 11.53 -52.48
N PHE A 258 11.86 12.09 -53.41
CA PHE A 258 11.48 13.25 -54.22
C PHE A 258 11.21 12.92 -55.68
N SER A 259 10.30 13.68 -56.32
CA SER A 259 10.01 13.56 -57.76
C SER A 259 9.41 14.85 -58.34
N LEU A 260 9.47 15.04 -59.65
CA LEU A 260 8.76 16.12 -60.35
C LEU A 260 7.35 15.66 -60.75
N LEU A 261 6.32 16.47 -60.52
CA LEU A 261 4.94 16.13 -60.95
C LEU A 261 4.76 16.21 -62.48
N ALA A 262 5.63 16.95 -63.16
CA ALA A 262 5.72 17.02 -64.62
C ALA A 262 7.07 16.50 -65.08
N ALA A 263 7.10 15.77 -66.20
CA ALA A 263 8.34 15.29 -66.80
C ALA A 263 8.99 16.41 -67.63
N GLU A 264 10.09 16.96 -67.12
CA GLU A 264 10.89 18.00 -67.76
C GLU A 264 12.12 17.43 -68.49
N THR A 265 12.71 18.21 -69.42
CA THR A 265 14.00 17.87 -70.06
C THR A 265 15.17 18.71 -69.57
N LEU A 266 14.89 19.94 -69.10
CA LEU A 266 15.92 20.86 -68.61
C LEU A 266 16.46 20.46 -67.23
N PHE A 267 15.64 19.80 -66.40
CA PHE A 267 15.93 19.51 -65.00
C PHE A 267 15.54 18.07 -64.64
N GLU A 268 16.41 17.41 -63.89
CA GLU A 268 16.14 16.14 -63.20
C GLU A 268 16.23 16.37 -61.69
N ILE A 269 15.59 15.54 -60.87
CA ILE A 269 15.70 15.59 -59.41
C ILE A 269 16.22 14.25 -58.89
N ASP A 270 17.23 14.29 -58.03
CA ASP A 270 17.68 13.11 -57.31
C ASP A 270 16.60 12.70 -56.29
N PRO A 271 16.08 11.45 -56.35
CA PRO A 271 14.98 11.02 -55.50
C PRO A 271 15.39 10.77 -54.05
N GLU A 272 16.68 10.56 -53.75
CA GLU A 272 17.20 10.33 -52.40
C GLU A 272 17.72 11.64 -51.78
N THR A 273 18.40 12.50 -52.55
CA THR A 273 19.00 13.74 -52.03
C THR A 273 18.14 14.99 -52.24
N GLY A 274 17.09 14.95 -53.06
CA GLY A 274 16.27 16.13 -53.37
C GLY A 274 17.01 17.24 -54.12
N ASP A 275 18.19 16.96 -54.66
CA ASP A 275 18.97 17.90 -55.47
C ASP A 275 18.43 17.94 -56.90
N ILE A 276 18.05 19.13 -57.37
CA ILE A 276 17.60 19.39 -58.74
C ILE A 276 18.84 19.74 -59.57
N VAL A 277 19.05 19.03 -60.66
CA VAL A 277 20.26 19.05 -61.49
C VAL A 277 19.93 19.50 -62.91
N LEU A 278 20.76 20.38 -63.49
CA LEU A 278 20.58 20.88 -64.85
C LEU A 278 21.02 19.81 -65.88
N GLN A 279 20.09 19.38 -66.76
CA GLN A 279 20.34 18.36 -67.79
C GLN A 279 20.56 18.92 -69.21
N GLU A 280 20.07 20.13 -69.50
CA GLU A 280 20.31 20.82 -70.78
C GLU A 280 20.76 22.28 -70.54
N PRO A 281 21.63 22.87 -71.39
CA PRO A 281 22.09 24.25 -71.20
C PRO A 281 20.95 25.27 -71.23
N LEU A 282 21.01 26.26 -70.33
CA LEU A 282 19.98 27.31 -70.21
C LEU A 282 19.86 28.13 -71.51
N ALA A 283 18.62 28.30 -71.98
CA ALA A 283 18.35 28.81 -73.33
C ALA A 283 18.56 30.33 -73.51
N SER A 284 18.73 31.10 -72.42
CA SER A 284 18.89 32.56 -72.44
C SER A 284 19.49 33.09 -71.14
N GLU A 285 20.18 34.23 -71.19
CA GLU A 285 20.68 34.93 -69.99
C GLU A 285 19.58 35.47 -69.07
N ASP A 286 18.36 35.65 -69.57
CA ASP A 286 17.18 36.14 -68.83
C ASP A 286 16.15 35.01 -68.69
N PHE A 287 16.59 33.84 -68.20
CA PHE A 287 15.76 32.65 -68.01
C PHE A 287 15.09 32.64 -66.63
N SER A 288 13.84 32.21 -66.59
CA SER A 288 13.11 31.85 -65.37
C SER A 288 12.16 30.67 -65.63
N THR A 289 11.99 29.79 -64.66
CA THR A 289 10.98 28.71 -64.70
C THR A 289 10.44 28.36 -63.32
N GLU A 290 9.33 27.64 -63.31
CA GLU A 290 8.62 27.13 -62.14
C GLU A 290 8.52 25.59 -62.23
N LEU A 291 8.90 24.88 -61.17
CA LEU A 291 8.84 23.43 -61.06
C LEU A 291 7.94 23.04 -59.88
N LEU A 292 7.07 22.04 -60.08
CA LEU A 292 6.28 21.43 -59.01
C LEU A 292 6.94 20.12 -58.57
N VAL A 293 7.39 20.08 -57.31
CA VAL A 293 8.13 18.96 -56.72
C VAL A 293 7.25 18.25 -55.69
N MET A 294 7.15 16.94 -55.80
CA MET A 294 6.45 16.06 -54.86
C MET A 294 7.47 15.43 -53.90
N ALA A 295 7.15 15.47 -52.61
CA ALA A 295 7.71 14.57 -51.61
C ALA A 295 6.70 13.43 -51.38
N SER A 296 7.19 12.20 -51.24
CA SER A 296 6.40 11.00 -50.93
C SER A 296 7.12 10.20 -49.87
N ASP A 297 6.40 9.58 -48.94
CA ASP A 297 6.99 8.53 -48.11
C ASP A 297 7.25 7.22 -48.91
N GLN A 298 7.78 6.20 -48.24
CA GLN A 298 7.97 4.83 -48.75
C GLN A 298 7.16 3.78 -47.97
N GLY A 299 6.09 4.19 -47.31
CA GLY A 299 5.17 3.32 -46.59
C GLY A 299 4.30 2.45 -47.49
N THR A 300 3.47 1.61 -46.87
CA THR A 300 2.64 0.64 -47.61
C THR A 300 1.39 1.25 -48.28
N SER A 301 1.11 2.53 -48.04
CA SER A 301 0.11 3.33 -48.77
C SER A 301 0.57 4.79 -48.80
N PRO A 302 1.46 5.17 -49.74
CA PRO A 302 2.22 6.40 -49.63
C PRO A 302 1.40 7.68 -49.62
N ARG A 303 1.81 8.58 -48.74
CA ARG A 303 1.30 9.93 -48.54
C ARG A 303 2.31 10.94 -49.09
N THR A 304 1.80 12.10 -49.50
CA THR A 304 2.57 13.03 -50.33
C THR A 304 2.26 14.48 -50.02
N ALA A 305 3.25 15.34 -50.28
CA ALA A 305 3.11 16.79 -50.28
C ALA A 305 3.77 17.39 -51.53
N VAL A 306 3.45 18.64 -51.84
CA VAL A 306 3.91 19.33 -53.06
C VAL A 306 4.41 20.73 -52.73
N THR A 307 5.55 21.12 -53.30
CA THR A 307 6.13 22.47 -53.21
C THR A 307 6.40 23.06 -54.60
N LEU A 308 6.55 24.38 -54.65
CA LEU A 308 6.90 25.15 -55.85
C LEU A 308 8.37 25.59 -55.75
N VAL A 309 9.16 25.31 -56.80
CA VAL A 309 10.55 25.75 -56.92
C VAL A 309 10.69 26.71 -58.10
N ILE A 310 11.23 27.91 -57.85
CA ILE A 310 11.40 28.97 -58.85
C ILE A 310 12.90 29.14 -59.14
N ILE A 311 13.31 28.88 -60.38
CA ILE A 311 14.70 28.95 -60.84
C ILE A 311 14.86 30.16 -61.77
N PHE A 312 15.89 31.00 -61.58
CA PHE A 312 16.10 32.22 -62.37
C PHE A 312 17.57 32.65 -62.49
N THR A 313 17.92 33.36 -63.58
CA THR A 313 19.33 33.67 -63.93
C THR A 313 19.84 35.07 -63.59
N LYS A 314 18.97 36.00 -63.19
CA LYS A 314 19.34 37.35 -62.74
C LYS A 314 18.42 37.80 -61.59
N GLU A 315 19.01 38.23 -60.48
CA GLU A 315 18.28 39.01 -59.47
C GLU A 315 18.00 40.41 -60.01
N GLN A 316 16.75 40.88 -59.91
CA GLN A 316 16.38 42.26 -60.23
C GLN A 316 16.31 43.09 -58.93
N GLU A 317 17.45 43.63 -58.52
CA GLU A 317 17.52 44.76 -57.58
C GLU A 317 17.91 46.04 -58.34
N GLU A 318 17.10 47.09 -58.24
CA GLU A 318 17.51 48.47 -58.59
C GLU A 318 17.16 49.42 -57.43
N GLU A 319 18.16 49.76 -56.60
CA GLU A 319 18.08 50.93 -55.72
C GLU A 319 18.14 52.24 -56.53
N ILE A 320 17.22 53.17 -56.30
CA ILE A 320 17.31 54.53 -56.87
C ILE A 320 17.14 55.61 -55.80
N LEU A 321 18.22 56.37 -55.56
CA LEU A 321 18.24 57.55 -54.70
C LEU A 321 17.66 58.78 -55.43
N PHE A 322 16.51 59.27 -54.98
CA PHE A 322 15.86 60.46 -55.56
C PHE A 322 16.21 61.76 -54.81
N SER A 323 16.55 62.81 -55.57
CA SER A 323 17.09 64.06 -55.03
C SER A 323 16.06 65.14 -54.66
N ARG A 324 14.77 64.95 -55.02
CA ARG A 324 13.64 65.86 -54.70
C ARG A 324 12.35 65.09 -54.54
N SER A 325 11.44 65.62 -53.72
CA SER A 325 10.33 64.88 -53.11
C SER A 325 8.94 65.12 -53.71
N LEU A 326 8.81 65.76 -54.88
CA LEU A 326 7.59 65.68 -55.70
C LEU A 326 7.80 66.21 -57.13
N TYR A 327 7.23 65.50 -58.11
CA TYR A 327 6.72 66.01 -59.38
C TYR A 327 5.45 65.21 -59.73
N GLU A 328 4.47 65.83 -60.39
CA GLU A 328 3.10 65.29 -60.51
C GLU A 328 2.65 65.22 -61.98
N ALA A 329 2.17 64.04 -62.41
CA ALA A 329 1.60 63.78 -63.73
C ALA A 329 0.70 62.52 -63.65
N SER A 330 -0.20 62.32 -64.63
CA SER A 330 -1.08 61.15 -64.73
C SER A 330 -0.74 60.27 -65.93
N VAL A 331 -0.74 58.95 -65.73
CA VAL A 331 -0.40 57.92 -66.72
C VAL A 331 -1.43 56.78 -66.63
N PRO A 332 -1.73 56.02 -67.71
CA PRO A 332 -2.65 54.88 -67.65
C PRO A 332 -2.00 53.66 -66.96
N GLU A 333 -2.86 52.81 -66.37
CA GLU A 333 -2.52 51.47 -65.85
C GLU A 333 -1.25 51.40 -64.98
N ASN A 334 -1.47 51.52 -63.66
CA ASN A 334 -0.45 51.28 -62.65
C ASN A 334 -0.42 49.78 -62.27
N SER A 335 0.72 49.32 -61.78
CA SER A 335 0.87 48.11 -60.98
C SER A 335 1.17 48.47 -59.53
N TYR A 336 0.71 47.64 -58.58
CA TYR A 336 0.99 47.79 -57.15
C TYR A 336 1.67 46.51 -56.64
N SER A 337 2.76 46.65 -55.89
CA SER A 337 3.48 45.52 -55.30
C SER A 337 4.04 45.88 -53.92
N ILE A 338 4.43 44.87 -53.14
CA ILE A 338 5.17 45.04 -51.88
C ILE A 338 6.64 44.78 -52.19
N ILE A 339 7.55 45.65 -51.72
CA ILE A 339 8.99 45.62 -52.05
C ILE A 339 9.91 45.52 -50.83
N ASP A 340 9.42 45.76 -49.62
CA ASP A 340 10.15 45.62 -48.36
C ASP A 340 9.15 45.30 -47.22
N GLY A 341 9.61 44.61 -46.18
CA GLY A 341 8.86 44.30 -44.96
C GLY A 341 7.94 43.07 -44.99
N ASN A 342 7.94 42.27 -46.07
CA ASN A 342 7.00 41.15 -46.29
C ASN A 342 7.72 39.81 -46.59
N ALA A 343 8.83 39.52 -45.89
CA ALA A 343 9.68 38.35 -46.17
C ALA A 343 8.91 37.00 -46.09
N GLU A 344 7.92 36.91 -45.21
CA GLU A 344 7.08 35.73 -44.97
C GLU A 344 5.81 35.68 -45.86
N ASN A 345 5.64 36.63 -46.79
CA ASN A 345 4.48 36.75 -47.69
C ASN A 345 3.09 36.88 -47.00
N LEU A 346 3.07 37.23 -45.70
CA LEU A 346 1.87 37.40 -44.87
C LEU A 346 0.85 38.36 -45.51
N PHE A 347 1.29 39.33 -46.30
CA PHE A 347 0.44 40.28 -47.00
C PHE A 347 0.59 40.16 -48.52
N THR A 348 -0.49 40.44 -49.24
CA THR A 348 -0.55 40.52 -50.71
C THR A 348 -1.31 41.77 -51.14
N VAL A 349 -1.12 42.23 -52.39
CA VAL A 349 -1.87 43.37 -52.94
C VAL A 349 -2.72 42.91 -54.12
N GLU A 350 -4.02 42.75 -53.88
CA GLU A 350 -4.99 42.52 -54.95
C GLU A 350 -5.31 43.84 -55.65
N THR A 351 -5.38 43.85 -56.98
CA THR A 351 -5.75 45.07 -57.73
C THR A 351 -7.17 44.96 -58.28
N SER A 352 -7.95 46.03 -58.08
CA SER A 352 -9.36 46.10 -58.47
C SER A 352 -9.65 47.40 -59.23
N VAL A 353 -10.46 47.33 -60.29
CA VAL A 353 -10.88 48.51 -61.05
C VAL A 353 -12.22 48.99 -60.52
N THR A 354 -12.24 50.23 -60.03
CA THR A 354 -13.46 50.93 -59.61
C THR A 354 -13.88 51.92 -60.69
N GLU A 355 -15.15 51.86 -61.11
CA GLU A 355 -15.74 52.91 -61.95
C GLU A 355 -16.10 54.13 -61.11
N SER A 356 -15.88 55.32 -61.67
CA SER A 356 -16.49 56.58 -61.26
C SER A 356 -16.96 57.29 -62.52
N GLU A 357 -17.98 58.16 -62.42
CA GLU A 357 -18.76 58.66 -63.57
C GLU A 357 -17.94 59.37 -64.69
N THR A 358 -16.66 59.65 -64.47
CA THR A 358 -15.75 60.22 -65.48
C THR A 358 -14.39 59.52 -65.64
N SER A 359 -14.10 58.43 -64.91
CA SER A 359 -12.82 57.71 -65.03
C SER A 359 -12.82 56.32 -64.36
N TYR A 360 -12.11 55.37 -64.96
CA TYR A 360 -11.68 54.14 -64.27
C TYR A 360 -10.55 54.46 -63.28
N LYS A 361 -10.62 53.92 -62.07
CA LYS A 361 -9.56 54.03 -61.05
C LYS A 361 -9.16 52.63 -60.59
N LEU A 362 -7.90 52.27 -60.82
CA LEU A 362 -7.30 51.09 -60.20
C LEU A 362 -7.05 51.35 -58.71
N VAL A 363 -7.34 50.36 -57.88
CA VAL A 363 -7.17 50.38 -56.42
C VAL A 363 -6.46 49.10 -56.01
N GLY A 364 -5.29 49.24 -55.39
CA GLY A 364 -4.62 48.15 -54.68
C GLY A 364 -5.24 47.98 -53.29
N ASN A 365 -5.80 46.81 -53.03
CA ASN A 365 -6.28 46.38 -51.72
C ASN A 365 -5.15 45.56 -51.06
N LEU A 366 -4.68 45.98 -49.89
CA LEU A 366 -3.78 45.15 -49.10
C LEU A 366 -4.61 44.07 -48.41
N VAL A 367 -4.33 42.81 -48.76
CA VAL A 367 -5.03 41.61 -48.27
C VAL A 367 -4.06 40.81 -47.39
N LEU A 368 -4.62 40.15 -46.38
CA LEU A 368 -3.88 39.25 -45.50
C LEU A 368 -3.91 37.83 -46.09
N SER A 369 -2.73 37.27 -46.36
CA SER A 369 -2.53 35.95 -46.96
C SER A 369 -2.55 34.81 -45.93
N SER A 370 -2.04 35.09 -44.73
CA SER A 370 -1.81 34.14 -43.62
C SER A 370 -2.28 34.76 -42.31
N VAL A 371 -2.62 33.95 -41.30
CA VAL A 371 -2.94 34.48 -39.96
C VAL A 371 -1.78 35.28 -39.37
N LEU A 372 -2.10 36.31 -38.59
CA LEU A 372 -1.11 37.06 -37.80
C LEU A 372 -1.14 36.58 -36.36
N ASP A 373 0.05 36.47 -35.78
CA ASP A 373 0.33 36.18 -34.38
C ASP A 373 1.10 37.40 -33.83
N LYS A 374 0.54 38.04 -32.79
CA LYS A 374 1.09 39.26 -32.19
C LYS A 374 2.26 38.95 -31.25
N GLU A 375 2.20 37.81 -30.58
CA GLU A 375 3.16 37.33 -29.58
C GLU A 375 4.46 36.90 -30.27
N THR A 376 4.35 36.44 -31.52
CA THR A 376 5.47 36.33 -32.47
C THR A 376 5.88 37.70 -33.05
N ILE A 377 4.99 38.47 -33.72
CA ILE A 377 5.32 39.80 -34.30
C ILE A 377 4.19 40.82 -34.09
N ALA A 378 4.36 41.72 -33.10
CA ALA A 378 3.37 42.75 -32.78
C ALA A 378 3.20 43.88 -33.82
N SER A 379 4.11 44.05 -34.79
CA SER A 379 3.93 45.03 -35.88
C SER A 379 4.77 44.77 -37.13
N HIS A 380 4.20 45.05 -38.30
CA HIS A 380 4.86 44.96 -39.61
C HIS A 380 5.00 46.34 -40.26
N ARG A 381 6.15 46.60 -40.91
CA ARG A 381 6.44 47.84 -41.65
C ARG A 381 6.65 47.52 -43.13
N LEU A 382 5.57 47.52 -43.89
CA LEU A 382 5.59 47.25 -45.33
C LEU A 382 6.01 48.49 -46.13
N VAL A 383 6.72 48.30 -47.23
CA VAL A 383 6.87 49.33 -48.27
C VAL A 383 6.19 48.86 -49.55
N LEU A 384 5.22 49.64 -50.00
CA LEU A 384 4.50 49.45 -51.24
C LEU A 384 5.16 50.25 -52.36
N LEU A 385 5.19 49.66 -53.56
CA LEU A 385 5.56 50.31 -54.81
C LEU A 385 4.30 50.49 -55.67
N ALA A 386 4.18 51.64 -56.30
CA ALA A 386 3.28 51.89 -57.43
C ALA A 386 4.14 52.24 -58.66
N SER A 387 3.90 51.57 -59.79
CA SER A 387 4.65 51.74 -61.04
C SER A 387 3.71 51.84 -62.23
N ASP A 388 3.85 52.86 -63.08
CA ASP A 388 3.07 52.98 -64.32
C ASP A 388 3.67 52.14 -65.47
N HIS A 389 2.85 51.81 -66.47
CA HIS A 389 3.31 51.10 -67.68
C HIS A 389 3.89 52.05 -68.76
N GLY A 390 4.43 53.21 -68.35
CA GLY A 390 5.12 54.15 -69.22
C GLY A 390 6.43 53.62 -69.81
N LYS A 391 6.99 54.34 -70.79
CA LYS A 391 8.34 54.09 -71.34
C LYS A 391 9.11 55.41 -71.53
N PRO A 392 10.01 55.78 -70.59
CA PRO A 392 10.29 55.12 -69.31
C PRO A 392 9.07 55.13 -68.38
N SER A 393 8.99 54.17 -67.46
CA SER A 393 7.97 54.11 -66.41
C SER A 393 8.29 55.07 -65.27
N LEU A 394 7.26 55.51 -64.54
CA LEU A 394 7.41 56.30 -63.31
C LEU A 394 6.97 55.47 -62.09
N ASN A 395 7.80 55.53 -61.05
CA ASN A 395 7.63 54.75 -59.82
C ASN A 395 7.47 55.68 -58.61
N SER A 396 6.69 55.25 -57.62
CA SER A 396 6.50 55.93 -56.33
C SER A 396 6.31 54.91 -55.21
N THR A 397 6.79 55.20 -54.00
CA THR A 397 6.73 54.28 -52.86
C THR A 397 6.01 54.89 -51.66
N ALA A 398 5.39 54.02 -50.85
CA ALA A 398 4.69 54.39 -49.62
C ALA A 398 4.93 53.36 -48.52
N THR A 399 5.21 53.80 -47.30
CA THR A 399 5.35 52.89 -46.13
C THR A 399 4.02 52.76 -45.40
N VAL A 400 3.60 51.52 -45.13
CA VAL A 400 2.45 51.19 -44.30
C VAL A 400 2.97 50.57 -43.00
N LEU A 401 2.53 51.09 -41.86
CA LEU A 401 2.76 50.49 -40.55
C LEU A 401 1.49 49.77 -40.11
N ILE A 402 1.59 48.48 -39.81
CA ILE A 402 0.51 47.62 -39.35
C ILE A 402 0.84 47.23 -37.92
N THR A 403 0.01 47.63 -36.96
CA THR A 403 0.08 47.17 -35.57
C THR A 403 -0.91 46.03 -35.39
N VAL A 404 -0.45 44.87 -34.95
CA VAL A 404 -1.34 43.76 -34.59
C VAL A 404 -2.03 44.11 -33.28
N LEU A 405 -3.32 43.76 -33.15
CA LEU A 405 -4.10 44.00 -31.94
C LEU A 405 -4.21 42.71 -31.14
N ASP A 406 -4.22 42.86 -29.82
CA ASP A 406 -4.30 41.77 -28.86
C ASP A 406 -5.63 41.02 -28.94
N VAL A 407 -5.55 39.69 -28.86
CA VAL A 407 -6.68 38.75 -28.76
C VAL A 407 -6.31 37.76 -27.65
N ASN A 408 -7.29 37.36 -26.84
CA ASN A 408 -7.06 36.50 -25.68
C ASN A 408 -6.99 35.02 -26.10
N ASP A 409 -5.99 34.61 -26.88
CA ASP A 409 -5.90 33.27 -27.46
C ASP A 409 -4.87 32.33 -26.80
N ASN A 410 -3.97 32.84 -25.95
CA ASN A 410 -3.13 32.00 -25.10
C ASN A 410 -3.78 31.71 -23.73
N PRO A 411 -3.57 30.52 -23.15
CA PRO A 411 -3.95 30.22 -21.77
C PRO A 411 -2.80 30.49 -20.78
N PRO A 412 -3.09 30.83 -19.51
CA PRO A 412 -2.07 30.93 -18.47
C PRO A 412 -1.30 29.61 -18.28
N GLU A 413 0.03 29.60 -18.31
CA GLU A 413 0.85 28.40 -18.06
C GLU A 413 1.47 28.44 -16.65
N PHE A 414 1.18 27.43 -15.82
CA PHE A 414 1.83 27.27 -14.51
C PHE A 414 3.28 26.80 -14.63
N SER A 415 4.18 27.37 -13.83
CA SER A 415 5.60 26.97 -13.80
C SER A 415 5.84 25.53 -13.29
N SER A 416 4.80 24.85 -12.79
CA SER A 416 4.77 23.41 -12.57
C SER A 416 3.32 22.90 -12.58
N SER A 417 3.11 21.70 -13.12
CA SER A 417 1.82 20.98 -13.03
C SER A 417 1.50 20.52 -11.60
N GLU A 418 2.54 20.20 -10.82
CA GLU A 418 2.43 19.78 -9.42
C GLU A 418 3.45 20.52 -8.52
N TYR A 419 3.03 20.87 -7.31
CA TYR A 419 3.86 21.48 -6.28
C TYR A 419 3.78 20.64 -4.99
N HIS A 420 4.92 20.34 -4.37
CA HIS A 420 4.98 19.59 -3.10
C HIS A 420 5.55 20.44 -1.98
N VAL A 421 4.88 20.44 -0.82
CA VAL A 421 5.34 21.15 0.38
C VAL A 421 5.08 20.33 1.64
N HIS A 422 6.00 20.42 2.59
CA HIS A 422 5.92 19.80 3.90
C HIS A 422 5.80 20.88 4.98
N ILE A 423 4.75 20.81 5.81
CA ILE A 423 4.52 21.76 6.91
C ILE A 423 4.24 21.03 8.21
N LYS A 424 4.80 21.51 9.32
CA LYS A 424 4.47 21.03 10.66
C LYS A 424 3.03 21.35 11.03
N GLU A 425 2.38 20.52 11.84
CA GLU A 425 1.05 20.84 12.32
C GLU A 425 1.05 22.01 13.32
N SER A 426 2.13 22.15 14.09
CA SER A 426 2.40 23.31 14.95
C SER A 426 2.64 24.63 14.18
N LEU A 427 2.53 24.65 12.84
CA LEU A 427 2.67 25.86 12.03
C LEU A 427 1.57 26.89 12.40
N PRO A 428 1.93 28.12 12.80
CA PRO A 428 0.95 29.11 13.24
C PRO A 428 -0.06 29.52 12.16
N VAL A 429 -1.29 29.80 12.59
CA VAL A 429 -2.30 30.45 11.75
C VAL A 429 -1.81 31.84 11.33
N GLY A 430 -1.86 32.10 10.02
CA GLY A 430 -1.27 33.28 9.38
C GLY A 430 0.10 33.04 8.73
N SER A 431 0.69 31.85 8.88
CA SER A 431 1.91 31.49 8.15
C SER A 431 1.65 31.23 6.67
N HIS A 432 2.54 31.78 5.83
CA HIS A 432 2.69 31.41 4.42
C HIS A 432 3.11 29.94 4.30
N VAL A 433 2.56 29.22 3.31
CA VAL A 433 2.82 27.80 3.04
C VAL A 433 3.59 27.63 1.72
N ILE A 434 3.09 28.20 0.62
CA ILE A 434 3.72 28.14 -0.70
C ILE A 434 3.21 29.29 -1.58
N GLU A 435 3.97 29.69 -2.60
CA GLU A 435 3.54 30.58 -3.68
C GLU A 435 3.53 29.79 -4.99
N VAL A 436 2.43 29.86 -5.75
CA VAL A 436 2.34 29.26 -7.10
C VAL A 436 2.38 30.36 -8.15
N LEU A 437 3.01 30.08 -9.29
CA LEU A 437 3.22 31.04 -10.35
C LEU A 437 2.72 30.47 -11.68
N ALA A 438 1.96 31.27 -12.41
CA ALA A 438 1.68 31.11 -13.82
C ALA A 438 2.11 32.35 -14.60
N ASN A 439 2.38 32.18 -15.89
CA ASN A 439 2.70 33.24 -16.85
C ASN A 439 1.74 33.13 -18.03
N ASP A 440 1.35 34.26 -18.61
CA ASP A 440 0.47 34.34 -19.77
C ASP A 440 1.17 35.22 -20.84
N PRO A 441 1.25 34.80 -22.12
CA PRO A 441 1.91 35.57 -23.18
C PRO A 441 1.20 36.87 -23.60
N ASP A 442 -0.12 36.99 -23.40
CA ASP A 442 -0.95 38.06 -23.97
C ASP A 442 -0.64 39.47 -23.37
N GLU A 443 -1.28 40.54 -23.86
CA GLU A 443 -1.04 41.90 -23.35
C GLU A 443 -2.12 42.45 -22.40
N GLY A 444 -1.66 43.12 -21.34
CA GLY A 444 -2.48 44.00 -20.52
C GLY A 444 -3.47 43.25 -19.63
N SER A 445 -4.76 43.30 -19.97
CA SER A 445 -5.79 42.55 -19.23
C SER A 445 -5.76 41.07 -19.57
N ASN A 446 -5.37 40.71 -20.78
CA ASN A 446 -5.49 39.33 -21.24
C ASN A 446 -4.44 38.46 -20.52
N ALA A 447 -3.24 38.97 -20.25
CA ALA A 447 -2.31 38.35 -19.30
C ALA A 447 -2.50 38.67 -17.80
N GLU A 448 -3.58 39.35 -17.36
CA GLU A 448 -3.80 39.62 -15.91
C GLU A 448 -4.37 38.38 -15.19
N ILE A 449 -3.50 37.41 -14.88
CA ILE A 449 -3.86 36.17 -14.19
C ILE A 449 -4.45 36.43 -12.80
N THR A 450 -5.55 35.74 -12.52
CA THR A 450 -6.19 35.63 -11.21
C THR A 450 -6.22 34.18 -10.74
N TYR A 451 -5.86 33.95 -9.47
CA TYR A 451 -5.67 32.61 -8.89
C TYR A 451 -6.80 32.23 -7.93
N ALA A 452 -7.23 30.97 -7.94
CA ALA A 452 -8.23 30.43 -7.03
C ALA A 452 -7.97 28.97 -6.64
N ILE A 453 -8.24 28.62 -5.37
CA ILE A 453 -8.35 27.21 -4.95
C ILE A 453 -9.77 26.75 -5.28
N ILE A 454 -9.91 25.80 -6.21
CA ILE A 454 -11.22 25.31 -6.69
C ILE A 454 -11.62 23.94 -6.12
N SER A 455 -10.68 23.19 -5.53
CA SER A 455 -10.98 21.92 -4.83
C SER A 455 -9.96 21.61 -3.74
N GLY A 456 -10.29 20.69 -2.83
CA GLY A 456 -9.40 20.19 -1.78
C GLY A 456 -9.33 21.01 -0.48
N ASN A 457 -10.17 22.06 -0.37
CA ASN A 457 -10.14 23.02 0.75
C ASN A 457 -11.53 23.20 1.41
N ASP A 458 -12.36 22.16 1.43
CA ASP A 458 -13.76 22.21 1.92
C ASP A 458 -13.87 22.62 3.39
N LYS A 459 -12.94 22.12 4.22
CA LYS A 459 -12.79 22.51 5.64
C LYS A 459 -12.21 23.93 5.79
N GLN A 460 -11.82 24.64 4.72
CA GLN A 460 -11.23 25.99 4.70
C GLN A 460 -9.98 26.12 5.61
N TYR A 461 -8.96 25.29 5.40
CA TYR A 461 -7.67 25.43 6.09
C TYR A 461 -6.78 26.48 5.45
N PHE A 462 -6.87 26.66 4.13
CA PHE A 462 -5.97 27.52 3.37
C PHE A 462 -6.71 28.72 2.78
N ARG A 463 -6.00 29.82 2.58
CA ARG A 463 -6.45 30.97 1.80
C ARG A 463 -5.39 31.27 0.76
N MET A 464 -5.82 31.43 -0.50
CA MET A 464 -4.97 31.92 -1.58
C MET A 464 -5.17 33.42 -1.75
N ASP A 465 -4.09 34.16 -2.01
CA ASP A 465 -4.18 35.50 -2.58
C ASP A 465 -4.37 35.40 -4.09
N GLY A 466 -5.47 35.95 -4.58
CA GLY A 466 -5.87 35.84 -5.98
C GLY A 466 -5.01 36.64 -6.97
N LYS A 467 -4.01 37.39 -6.51
CA LYS A 467 -3.07 38.14 -7.38
C LYS A 467 -1.63 37.65 -7.32
N THR A 468 -1.16 37.11 -6.19
CA THR A 468 0.23 36.60 -6.09
C THR A 468 0.33 35.08 -6.13
N GLY A 469 -0.77 34.34 -5.96
CA GLY A 469 -0.73 32.89 -5.82
C GLY A 469 -0.17 32.41 -4.46
N SER A 470 0.09 33.31 -3.50
CA SER A 470 0.46 32.95 -2.13
C SER A 470 -0.65 32.17 -1.44
N VAL A 471 -0.32 31.02 -0.86
CA VAL A 471 -1.22 30.18 -0.05
C VAL A 471 -0.81 30.27 1.41
N ASP A 472 -1.72 30.77 2.25
CA ASP A 472 -1.52 30.99 3.68
C ASP A 472 -2.41 30.04 4.51
N LEU A 473 -1.91 29.59 5.66
CA LEU A 473 -2.64 28.74 6.61
C LEU A 473 -3.60 29.57 7.48
N MET A 474 -4.90 29.26 7.44
CA MET A 474 -5.98 29.97 8.14
C MET A 474 -6.56 29.21 9.35
N LYS A 475 -6.18 27.95 9.56
CA LYS A 475 -6.64 27.12 10.70
C LYS A 475 -5.49 26.28 11.25
N THR A 476 -5.53 25.99 12.54
CA THR A 476 -4.60 25.04 13.18
C THR A 476 -4.71 23.68 12.50
N LEU A 477 -3.58 23.09 12.18
CA LEU A 477 -3.50 21.72 11.65
C LEU A 477 -3.57 20.71 12.81
N ASP A 478 -3.76 19.45 12.43
CA ASP A 478 -4.01 18.30 13.30
C ASP A 478 -3.68 17.07 12.44
N TYR A 479 -2.53 16.42 12.69
CA TYR A 479 -2.05 15.25 11.96
C TYR A 479 -2.92 14.02 12.26
N GLU A 480 -3.55 13.99 13.43
CA GLU A 480 -4.45 12.96 13.91
C GLU A 480 -5.75 12.89 13.08
N ASP A 481 -6.32 14.04 12.71
CA ASP A 481 -7.44 14.20 11.78
C ASP A 481 -7.00 14.17 10.30
N THR A 482 -6.05 15.02 9.85
CA THR A 482 -5.76 15.22 8.42
C THR A 482 -4.26 15.32 8.10
N THR A 483 -3.63 14.20 7.75
CA THR A 483 -2.18 14.10 7.43
C THR A 483 -1.76 14.73 6.09
N LYS A 484 -2.70 14.99 5.16
CA LYS A 484 -2.40 15.55 3.83
C LYS A 484 -3.58 16.32 3.23
N PHE A 485 -3.25 17.32 2.43
CA PHE A 485 -4.18 18.05 1.56
C PHE A 485 -3.70 18.00 0.11
N THR A 486 -4.61 18.17 -0.83
CA THR A 486 -4.32 18.21 -2.26
C THR A 486 -5.24 19.24 -2.87
N LEU A 487 -4.71 20.45 -3.05
CA LEU A 487 -5.47 21.60 -3.52
C LEU A 487 -5.40 21.63 -5.05
N LEU A 488 -6.55 21.73 -5.70
CA LEU A 488 -6.60 22.05 -7.13
C LEU A 488 -6.66 23.56 -7.27
N ILE A 489 -5.63 24.14 -7.90
CA ILE A 489 -5.54 25.55 -8.20
C ILE A 489 -6.01 25.78 -9.63
N GLN A 490 -6.75 26.86 -9.85
CA GLN A 490 -7.06 27.40 -11.16
C GLN A 490 -6.38 28.76 -11.33
N GLY A 491 -5.67 28.95 -12.44
CA GLY A 491 -5.30 30.26 -12.98
C GLY A 491 -6.33 30.66 -14.04
N THR A 492 -6.77 31.92 -14.03
CA THR A 492 -7.76 32.47 -14.98
C THR A 492 -7.33 33.86 -15.40
N ASP A 493 -7.32 34.13 -16.69
CA ASP A 493 -6.95 35.43 -17.25
C ASP A 493 -7.87 36.61 -16.84
N GLY A 494 -7.54 37.80 -17.32
CA GLY A 494 -8.37 39.00 -17.29
C GLY A 494 -9.21 39.23 -18.57
N GLY A 495 -9.18 38.31 -19.53
CA GLY A 495 -9.91 38.32 -20.80
C GLY A 495 -11.37 38.80 -20.77
N ALA A 496 -11.73 39.57 -21.80
CA ALA A 496 -12.98 40.36 -21.82
C ALA A 496 -14.19 39.61 -22.40
N ASP A 497 -14.02 38.93 -23.54
CA ASP A 497 -15.09 38.19 -24.24
C ASP A 497 -15.03 36.67 -23.97
N VAL A 498 -13.81 36.12 -23.93
CA VAL A 498 -13.49 34.73 -23.56
C VAL A 498 -12.52 34.78 -22.38
N LYS A 499 -12.51 33.71 -21.57
CA LYS A 499 -11.55 33.50 -20.49
C LYS A 499 -10.95 32.10 -20.58
N ASN A 500 -9.65 32.05 -20.78
CA ASN A 500 -8.81 30.88 -20.73
C ASN A 500 -8.46 30.56 -19.27
N VAL A 501 -8.27 29.27 -19.00
CA VAL A 501 -8.02 28.72 -17.67
C VAL A 501 -7.00 27.60 -17.73
N ALA A 502 -6.19 27.50 -16.70
CA ALA A 502 -5.28 26.38 -16.49
C ALA A 502 -5.29 25.93 -15.03
N PHE A 503 -4.71 24.75 -14.79
CA PHE A 503 -4.77 24.08 -13.50
C PHE A 503 -3.41 23.58 -13.05
N SER A 504 -3.18 23.60 -11.75
CA SER A 504 -2.00 23.02 -11.10
C SER A 504 -2.39 22.45 -9.72
N VAL A 505 -1.66 21.42 -9.26
CA VAL A 505 -2.00 20.69 -8.03
C VAL A 505 -0.98 20.97 -6.94
N VAL A 506 -1.44 21.39 -5.75
CA VAL A 506 -0.58 21.61 -4.58
C VAL A 506 -0.79 20.50 -3.57
N HIS A 507 0.21 19.62 -3.44
CA HIS A 507 0.27 18.55 -2.45
C HIS A 507 0.93 19.04 -1.15
N ILE A 508 0.11 19.25 -0.13
CA ILE A 508 0.55 19.68 1.20
C ILE A 508 0.59 18.44 2.10
N SER A 509 1.79 18.04 2.51
CA SER A 509 1.99 16.97 3.50
C SER A 509 2.17 17.58 4.87
N VAL A 510 1.33 17.21 5.83
CA VAL A 510 1.51 17.61 7.24
C VAL A 510 2.62 16.74 7.85
N LEU A 511 3.43 17.34 8.72
CA LEU A 511 4.47 16.67 9.50
C LEU A 511 4.05 16.64 10.97
N ASP A 512 3.89 15.42 11.45
CA ASP A 512 3.78 14.94 12.84
C ASP A 512 4.70 15.75 13.80
N ASP A 513 4.10 16.30 14.87
CA ASP A 513 4.77 16.86 16.06
C ASP A 513 4.32 16.07 17.30
N ASN A 514 5.26 15.61 18.15
CA ASN A 514 4.97 14.82 19.36
C ASN A 514 4.26 15.70 20.41
N ASP A 515 2.92 15.75 20.36
CA ASP A 515 2.07 16.69 21.11
C ASP A 515 1.12 15.97 22.09
N TYR A 516 0.78 14.70 21.79
CA TYR A 516 0.26 13.78 22.80
C TYR A 516 1.42 13.22 23.62
N ALA A 517 1.14 13.00 24.91
CA ALA A 517 2.03 12.26 25.79
C ALA A 517 1.43 10.86 26.04
N PRO A 518 2.26 9.85 26.32
CA PRO A 518 1.78 8.51 26.60
C PRO A 518 0.76 8.49 27.75
N VAL A 519 -0.17 7.53 27.76
CA VAL A 519 -1.18 7.40 28.81
C VAL A 519 -1.45 5.95 29.21
N PHE A 520 -1.32 5.66 30.50
CA PHE A 520 -1.83 4.41 31.08
C PHE A 520 -3.31 4.56 31.43
N LEU A 521 -4.14 3.58 31.05
CA LEU A 521 -5.60 3.59 31.30
C LEU A 521 -5.97 3.60 32.80
N PHE A 522 -5.05 3.19 33.67
CA PHE A 522 -5.23 3.15 35.12
C PHE A 522 -3.95 3.66 35.83
N PRO A 523 -4.07 4.39 36.97
CA PRO A 523 -2.91 4.94 37.68
C PRO A 523 -2.10 3.85 38.42
N SER A 524 -2.69 2.67 38.63
CA SER A 524 -2.05 1.55 39.28
C SER A 524 -2.59 0.21 38.80
N MET A 525 -1.74 -0.81 38.80
CA MET A 525 -2.10 -2.21 38.49
C MET A 525 -1.61 -3.12 39.62
N ASN A 526 -2.35 -4.19 39.91
CA ASN A 526 -1.92 -5.25 40.81
C ASN A 526 -1.69 -6.54 40.01
N CYS A 527 -0.53 -7.15 40.21
CA CYS A 527 -0.11 -8.39 39.57
C CYS A 527 0.22 -9.44 40.63
N ILE A 528 0.13 -10.72 40.27
CA ILE A 528 0.38 -11.84 41.16
C ILE A 528 1.35 -12.81 40.47
N VAL A 529 2.35 -13.29 41.20
CA VAL A 529 3.27 -14.34 40.75
C VAL A 529 3.49 -15.32 41.89
N SER A 530 3.35 -16.64 41.65
CA SER A 530 3.65 -17.62 42.69
C SER A 530 5.15 -17.65 43.01
N GLU A 531 5.48 -17.97 44.24
CA GLU A 531 6.87 -18.21 44.65
C GLU A 531 7.49 -19.47 44.02
N ASN A 532 8.82 -19.62 44.21
CA ASN A 532 9.65 -20.72 43.69
C ASN A 532 9.59 -20.95 42.16
N LEU A 533 8.89 -20.09 41.42
CA LEU A 533 9.01 -19.99 39.96
C LEU A 533 10.41 -19.50 39.57
N PRO A 534 11.01 -20.04 38.48
CA PRO A 534 12.37 -19.69 38.08
C PRO A 534 12.51 -18.22 37.65
N SER A 535 13.75 -17.77 37.50
CA SER A 535 14.02 -16.51 36.80
C SER A 535 13.48 -16.54 35.37
N PHE A 536 13.18 -15.35 34.81
CA PHE A 536 12.46 -15.13 33.56
C PHE A 536 10.97 -15.53 33.58
N SER A 537 10.40 -15.90 34.74
CA SER A 537 8.96 -16.15 34.84
C SER A 537 8.15 -14.87 34.62
N PHE A 538 7.08 -14.97 33.84
CA PHE A 538 6.14 -13.88 33.56
C PHE A 538 5.36 -13.49 34.82
N VAL A 539 5.11 -12.19 34.99
CA VAL A 539 4.35 -11.62 36.11
C VAL A 539 3.05 -10.97 35.60
N CYS A 540 3.17 -9.99 34.70
CA CYS A 540 2.05 -9.33 34.03
C CYS A 540 2.56 -8.39 32.93
N THR A 541 1.68 -7.95 32.02
CA THR A 541 1.96 -6.93 31.00
C THR A 541 1.39 -5.58 31.44
N VAL A 542 2.14 -4.49 31.25
CA VAL A 542 1.57 -3.14 31.28
C VAL A 542 1.49 -2.55 29.87
N THR A 543 0.44 -1.79 29.60
CA THR A 543 0.22 -1.15 28.30
C THR A 543 -0.18 0.30 28.52
N ALA A 544 0.63 1.20 27.99
CA ALA A 544 0.22 2.58 27.73
C ALA A 544 -0.28 2.68 26.28
N LEU A 545 -1.12 3.68 26.04
CA LEU A 545 -1.51 4.11 24.71
C LEU A 545 -0.79 5.42 24.40
N ASP A 546 -0.58 5.68 23.12
CA ASP A 546 -0.29 7.02 22.62
C ASP A 546 -1.29 7.35 21.50
N PHE A 547 -1.42 8.64 21.20
CA PHE A 547 -2.30 9.14 20.13
C PHE A 547 -1.51 9.80 19.00
N ASP A 548 -0.26 10.21 19.25
CA ASP A 548 0.72 10.51 18.20
C ASP A 548 0.83 9.33 17.22
N LYS A 549 1.17 9.62 15.97
CA LYS A 549 1.33 8.61 14.91
C LYS A 549 2.81 8.27 14.66
N GLY A 550 3.01 7.49 13.59
CA GLY A 550 4.31 7.24 12.97
C GLY A 550 5.39 6.75 13.93
N SER A 551 6.41 7.59 14.15
CA SER A 551 7.51 7.31 15.08
C SER A 551 7.22 7.70 16.51
N TYR A 552 6.40 8.74 16.73
CA TYR A 552 6.21 9.32 18.06
C TYR A 552 5.31 8.43 18.92
N GLY A 553 4.18 7.96 18.40
CA GLY A 553 3.33 6.96 19.08
C GLY A 553 3.97 5.57 19.30
N HIS A 554 5.24 5.36 18.95
CA HIS A 554 5.95 4.12 19.23
C HIS A 554 6.64 4.16 20.60
N LEU A 555 5.91 3.68 21.61
CA LEU A 555 6.35 3.60 22.99
C LEU A 555 7.54 2.66 23.23
N THR A 556 8.21 2.91 24.36
CA THR A 556 9.21 2.06 25.00
C THR A 556 8.97 2.02 26.52
N TYR A 557 9.21 0.88 27.15
CA TYR A 557 8.92 0.64 28.57
C TYR A 557 10.19 0.47 29.42
N SER A 558 10.17 0.98 30.66
CA SER A 558 11.29 0.84 31.60
C SER A 558 10.82 0.86 33.07
N ILE A 559 11.51 0.14 33.95
CA ILE A 559 11.28 0.22 35.41
C ILE A 559 12.12 1.39 35.95
N GLN A 560 11.46 2.45 36.42
CA GLN A 560 12.11 3.67 36.87
C GLN A 560 12.67 3.52 38.30
N SER A 561 11.90 2.95 39.23
CA SER A 561 12.28 2.77 40.64
C SER A 561 11.32 1.83 41.39
N SER A 562 11.61 1.55 42.67
CA SER A 562 10.63 0.97 43.60
C SER A 562 9.86 2.08 44.31
N CYS A 563 8.55 1.93 44.46
CA CYS A 563 7.72 2.92 45.18
C CYS A 563 7.88 2.83 46.72
N LEU A 564 8.50 1.77 47.25
CA LEU A 564 8.65 1.51 48.69
C LEU A 564 9.85 2.24 49.33
N ALA A 565 10.19 3.43 48.83
CA ALA A 565 11.38 4.22 49.18
C ALA A 565 11.45 4.78 50.63
N GLN A 566 10.72 4.17 51.57
CA GLN A 566 10.79 4.46 53.02
C GLN A 566 11.34 3.27 53.85
N ARG A 567 11.78 2.19 53.21
CA ARG A 567 12.60 1.13 53.83
C ARG A 567 13.94 1.06 53.11
N GLU A 568 15.02 0.83 53.87
CA GLU A 568 16.40 0.80 53.36
C GLU A 568 16.72 -0.53 52.65
N ALA A 569 15.98 -0.84 51.59
CA ALA A 569 16.13 -2.04 50.75
C ALA A 569 16.72 -1.66 49.37
N PRO A 570 18.05 -1.65 49.20
CA PRO A 570 18.68 -1.28 47.93
C PRO A 570 18.62 -2.43 46.92
N GLY A 571 17.44 -2.70 46.33
CA GLY A 571 17.37 -3.75 45.30
C GLY A 571 16.02 -4.11 44.68
N ASP A 572 14.87 -3.73 45.23
CA ASP A 572 13.55 -4.23 44.77
C ASP A 572 13.33 -4.18 43.24
N HIS A 573 13.63 -3.05 42.60
CA HIS A 573 13.49 -2.88 41.14
C HIS A 573 14.57 -3.64 40.33
N HIS A 574 15.63 -4.14 40.97
CA HIS A 574 16.61 -5.05 40.37
C HIS A 574 16.17 -6.52 40.43
N MET A 575 15.09 -6.87 41.13
CA MET A 575 14.55 -8.25 41.18
C MET A 575 13.62 -8.57 40.00
N PHE A 576 13.26 -7.57 39.21
CA PHE A 576 12.40 -7.67 38.02
C PHE A 576 13.08 -7.05 36.79
N PHE A 577 12.63 -7.42 35.59
CA PHE A 577 12.84 -6.61 34.39
C PHE A 577 11.52 -6.44 33.65
N ILE A 578 11.50 -5.48 32.72
CA ILE A 578 10.42 -5.29 31.76
C ILE A 578 10.99 -5.42 30.36
N ASP A 579 10.26 -6.06 29.45
CA ASP A 579 10.58 -5.98 28.03
C ASP A 579 10.29 -4.56 27.52
N PRO A 580 11.26 -3.87 26.88
CA PRO A 580 11.11 -2.47 26.52
C PRO A 580 10.15 -2.23 25.34
N LEU A 581 9.68 -3.27 24.65
CA LEU A 581 8.78 -3.18 23.50
C LEU A 581 7.37 -3.68 23.85
N THR A 582 7.24 -4.82 24.54
CA THR A 582 5.92 -5.40 24.87
C THR A 582 5.32 -4.86 26.17
N GLY A 583 6.15 -4.38 27.10
CA GLY A 583 5.73 -4.01 28.45
C GLY A 583 5.53 -5.22 29.39
N ASP A 584 5.98 -6.41 29.00
CA ASP A 584 5.91 -7.62 29.84
C ASP A 584 6.91 -7.57 31.00
N ILE A 585 6.42 -7.74 32.22
CA ILE A 585 7.22 -7.78 33.45
C ILE A 585 7.57 -9.23 33.78
N HIS A 586 8.85 -9.48 34.01
CA HIS A 586 9.40 -10.79 34.32
C HIS A 586 10.30 -10.77 35.57
N THR A 587 10.39 -11.92 36.24
CA THR A 587 11.32 -12.13 37.37
C THR A 587 12.77 -12.17 36.89
N LYS A 588 13.71 -11.62 37.66
CA LYS A 588 15.17 -11.85 37.46
C LYS A 588 15.71 -13.00 38.32
N GLN A 589 14.97 -13.40 39.36
CA GLN A 589 15.35 -14.38 40.36
C GLN A 589 14.12 -15.16 40.83
N THR A 590 14.33 -16.25 41.57
CA THR A 590 13.29 -16.90 42.37
C THR A 590 12.84 -15.99 43.51
N PHE A 591 11.56 -16.06 43.89
CA PHE A 591 11.00 -15.38 45.06
C PHE A 591 10.60 -16.39 46.14
N ASP A 592 10.50 -15.89 47.37
CA ASP A 592 10.32 -16.56 48.65
C ASP A 592 9.30 -15.70 49.44
N TYR A 593 8.15 -16.28 49.78
CA TYR A 593 6.99 -15.57 50.32
C TYR A 593 7.21 -15.14 51.78
N GLU A 594 7.83 -16.00 52.60
CA GLU A 594 8.16 -15.75 54.00
C GLU A 594 9.13 -14.56 54.16
N SER A 595 10.04 -14.40 53.20
CA SER A 595 11.01 -13.31 53.12
C SER A 595 10.38 -11.98 52.71
N GLN A 596 9.70 -11.92 51.56
CA GLN A 596 8.99 -10.70 51.12
C GLN A 596 7.87 -10.98 50.12
N ASN A 597 6.63 -10.96 50.61
CA ASN A 597 5.44 -11.23 49.80
C ASN A 597 4.86 -10.05 48.97
N LYS A 598 5.48 -8.86 49.00
CA LYS A 598 4.99 -7.67 48.27
C LYS A 598 6.12 -6.79 47.73
N TYR A 599 5.97 -6.35 46.48
CA TYR A 599 6.84 -5.39 45.80
C TYR A 599 6.02 -4.28 45.16
N CYS A 600 6.65 -3.13 44.90
CA CYS A 600 6.02 -2.00 44.22
C CYS A 600 6.98 -1.37 43.22
N LEU A 601 6.61 -1.32 41.95
CA LEU A 601 7.41 -0.78 40.86
C LEU A 601 6.76 0.49 40.33
N ILE A 602 7.57 1.52 40.07
CA ILE A 602 7.17 2.65 39.23
C ILE A 602 7.68 2.35 37.82
N ILE A 603 6.76 2.16 36.89
CA ILE A 603 7.07 1.82 35.50
C ILE A 603 6.78 3.04 34.64
N GLN A 604 7.69 3.31 33.71
CA GLN A 604 7.71 4.46 32.84
C GLN A 604 7.52 4.01 31.39
N ALA A 605 6.47 4.51 30.74
CA ALA A 605 6.34 4.49 29.28
C ALA A 605 6.93 5.79 28.72
N LYS A 606 7.58 5.69 27.56
CA LYS A 606 8.28 6.77 26.89
C LYS A 606 8.12 6.65 25.37
N ASP A 607 7.72 7.72 24.72
CA ASP A 607 7.63 7.84 23.25
C ASP A 607 9.02 8.00 22.57
N LYS A 608 9.07 8.54 21.34
CA LYS A 608 10.34 8.92 20.67
C LYS A 608 10.63 10.43 20.63
N GLY A 609 9.76 11.29 21.14
CA GLY A 609 9.97 12.74 21.33
C GLY A 609 10.43 13.13 22.74
N ASP A 610 10.60 12.15 23.63
CA ASP A 610 10.96 12.22 25.04
C ASP A 610 9.82 12.57 26.04
N LEU A 611 8.53 12.52 25.68
CA LEU A 611 7.43 12.62 26.66
C LEU A 611 7.14 11.27 27.34
N LEU A 612 6.55 11.36 28.54
CA LEU A 612 6.62 10.32 29.56
C LEU A 612 5.29 10.10 30.29
N ALA A 613 4.96 8.84 30.55
CA ALA A 613 3.92 8.44 31.50
C ALA A 613 4.47 7.49 32.56
N THR A 614 3.83 7.44 33.72
CA THR A 614 4.15 6.45 34.77
C THR A 614 2.92 5.75 35.32
N ILE A 615 3.09 4.49 35.71
CA ILE A 615 2.10 3.65 36.40
C ILE A 615 2.75 3.00 37.63
N THR A 616 1.97 2.85 38.70
CA THR A 616 2.41 2.10 39.90
C THR A 616 1.95 0.65 39.82
N VAL A 617 2.87 -0.30 39.71
CA VAL A 617 2.56 -1.74 39.72
C VAL A 617 2.86 -2.33 41.09
N GLN A 618 1.86 -2.89 41.75
CA GLN A 618 2.05 -3.74 42.94
C GLN A 618 2.18 -5.19 42.49
N VAL A 619 3.26 -5.86 42.88
CA VAL A 619 3.45 -7.30 42.64
C VAL A 619 3.31 -8.02 43.96
N ASP A 620 2.25 -8.81 44.09
CA ASP A 620 2.03 -9.70 45.22
C ASP A 620 2.64 -11.07 44.89
N ILE A 621 3.45 -11.60 45.82
CA ILE A 621 3.90 -12.99 45.72
C ILE A 621 2.77 -13.86 46.29
N GLU A 622 2.40 -14.91 45.57
CA GLU A 622 1.49 -15.95 46.03
C GLU A 622 2.30 -17.09 46.65
N GLY A 623 2.11 -17.31 47.95
CA GLY A 623 2.81 -18.35 48.72
C GLY A 623 2.23 -19.75 48.49
N ARG A 624 2.95 -20.77 48.99
CA ARG A 624 2.59 -22.20 48.83
C ARG A 624 2.77 -22.99 50.13
N ASP A 625 1.98 -24.05 50.25
CA ASP A 625 2.12 -25.12 51.24
C ASP A 625 3.37 -25.95 50.86
N GLU A 626 4.53 -25.63 51.46
CA GLU A 626 5.82 -26.27 51.19
C GLU A 626 6.48 -26.87 52.46
N PHE A 627 5.99 -26.57 53.67
CA PHE A 627 6.59 -27.00 54.94
C PHE A 627 5.63 -27.79 55.88
N ASP A 628 5.59 -29.12 55.75
CA ASP A 628 4.88 -30.05 56.67
C ASP A 628 4.95 -29.63 58.17
N PRO A 629 3.82 -29.43 58.89
CA PRO A 629 3.81 -28.92 60.27
C PRO A 629 4.52 -29.84 61.28
N VAL A 630 5.65 -29.37 61.82
CA VAL A 630 6.55 -30.18 62.66
C VAL A 630 6.22 -30.06 64.16
N PHE A 631 5.95 -31.19 64.83
CA PHE A 631 5.85 -31.21 66.29
C PHE A 631 7.19 -30.92 66.97
N SER A 632 7.20 -30.01 67.95
CA SER A 632 8.41 -29.61 68.68
C SER A 632 9.03 -30.71 69.57
N GLN A 633 8.36 -31.87 69.69
CA GLN A 633 8.84 -33.08 70.39
C GLN A 633 8.23 -34.33 69.72
N ASP A 634 9.02 -35.39 69.54
CA ASP A 634 8.53 -36.68 69.01
C ASP A 634 7.48 -37.33 69.93
N GLN A 635 7.62 -37.14 71.24
CA GLN A 635 6.80 -37.78 72.27
C GLN A 635 6.50 -36.82 73.42
N TYR A 636 5.21 -36.69 73.75
CA TYR A 636 4.71 -35.89 74.86
C TYR A 636 4.23 -36.79 76.00
N PHE A 637 4.62 -36.44 77.24
CA PHE A 637 4.29 -37.22 78.44
C PHE A 637 3.46 -36.38 79.41
N PHE A 638 2.19 -36.75 79.62
CA PHE A 638 1.27 -36.06 80.51
C PHE A 638 0.86 -36.96 81.69
N ASN A 639 1.09 -36.51 82.91
CA ASN A 639 0.77 -37.26 84.13
C ASN A 639 -0.67 -36.99 84.58
N LEU A 640 -1.54 -37.99 84.47
CA LEU A 640 -2.94 -37.90 84.92
C LEU A 640 -3.05 -37.81 86.46
N PRO A 641 -3.60 -36.72 87.05
CA PRO A 641 -3.68 -36.57 88.50
C PRO A 641 -4.66 -37.56 89.17
N THR A 642 -4.35 -37.94 90.42
CA THR A 642 -5.14 -38.91 91.22
C THR A 642 -6.49 -38.36 91.72
N LYS A 643 -6.65 -37.04 91.70
CA LYS A 643 -7.95 -36.35 91.68
C LYS A 643 -8.01 -35.59 90.36
N ASN A 644 -8.97 -35.91 89.51
CA ASN A 644 -9.14 -35.27 88.21
C ASN A 644 -10.62 -34.93 87.97
N GLU A 645 -10.85 -33.92 87.13
CA GLU A 645 -12.17 -33.33 86.88
C GLU A 645 -12.40 -33.16 85.36
N ALA A 646 -13.66 -33.24 84.91
CA ALA A 646 -13.99 -33.02 83.51
C ALA A 646 -13.73 -31.55 83.12
N GLY A 647 -13.09 -31.33 81.97
CA GLY A 647 -12.58 -30.02 81.54
C GLY A 647 -11.17 -29.69 82.03
N GLN A 648 -10.51 -30.56 82.80
CA GLN A 648 -9.14 -30.32 83.27
C GLN A 648 -8.12 -30.44 82.12
N LEU A 649 -7.27 -29.42 81.98
CA LEU A 649 -6.08 -29.45 81.11
C LEU A 649 -5.03 -30.40 81.70
N LEU A 650 -4.57 -31.36 80.89
CA LEU A 650 -3.52 -32.34 81.25
C LEU A 650 -2.13 -31.90 80.78
N GLY A 651 -2.09 -31.06 79.75
CA GLY A 651 -0.87 -30.52 79.15
C GLY A 651 -1.16 -29.95 77.77
N LYS A 652 -0.12 -29.53 77.05
CA LYS A 652 -0.22 -28.97 75.69
C LYS A 652 0.81 -29.63 74.80
N VAL A 653 0.43 -29.96 73.57
CA VAL A 653 1.34 -30.26 72.47
C VAL A 653 1.60 -29.00 71.65
N THR A 654 2.76 -28.90 71.02
CA THR A 654 3.13 -27.80 70.12
C THR A 654 3.71 -28.34 68.83
N ALA A 655 3.21 -27.86 67.71
CA ALA A 655 3.85 -27.94 66.43
C ALA A 655 4.05 -26.52 65.89
N SER A 656 5.08 -26.36 65.08
CA SER A 656 5.40 -25.15 64.34
C SER A 656 5.37 -25.50 62.86
N ASP A 657 4.65 -24.69 62.11
CA ASP A 657 4.77 -24.61 60.68
C ASP A 657 5.76 -23.51 60.30
N ASN A 658 6.31 -23.56 59.08
CA ASN A 658 7.17 -22.51 58.53
C ASN A 658 6.48 -21.74 57.40
N ASP A 659 5.41 -22.26 56.79
CA ASP A 659 4.69 -21.59 55.72
C ASP A 659 4.03 -20.29 56.22
N GLY A 660 3.95 -19.31 55.34
CA GLY A 660 3.37 -18.01 55.62
C GLY A 660 1.84 -17.96 55.61
N GLY A 661 1.30 -16.83 56.06
CA GLY A 661 -0.11 -16.50 55.86
C GLY A 661 -1.10 -17.48 56.53
N PRO A 662 -2.07 -18.06 55.78
CA PRO A 662 -3.08 -18.95 56.34
C PRO A 662 -2.64 -20.42 56.41
N ASP A 663 -1.63 -20.82 55.63
CA ASP A 663 -1.28 -22.23 55.44
C ASP A 663 -0.43 -22.74 56.60
N GLY A 664 0.48 -21.92 57.13
CA GLY A 664 1.18 -22.18 58.40
C GLY A 664 0.32 -22.19 59.68
N VAL A 665 -1.01 -22.21 59.58
CA VAL A 665 -1.94 -22.22 60.72
C VAL A 665 -2.18 -23.65 61.22
N VAL A 666 -1.21 -24.15 61.99
CA VAL A 666 -1.23 -25.47 62.64
C VAL A 666 -2.58 -25.81 63.30
N HIS A 667 -3.20 -26.91 62.87
CA HIS A 667 -4.44 -27.44 63.42
C HIS A 667 -4.27 -28.81 64.10
N TYR A 668 -4.59 -28.88 65.39
CA TYR A 668 -4.39 -30.05 66.23
C TYR A 668 -5.61 -30.98 66.24
N SER A 669 -5.41 -32.28 66.01
CA SER A 669 -6.48 -33.30 66.06
C SER A 669 -6.01 -34.60 66.73
N LEU A 670 -6.94 -35.46 67.16
CA LEU A 670 -6.64 -36.79 67.67
C LEU A 670 -6.95 -37.85 66.61
N LEU A 671 -5.91 -38.46 66.04
CA LEU A 671 -5.99 -39.53 65.02
C LEU A 671 -6.90 -40.71 65.43
N LYS A 672 -7.09 -40.92 66.72
CA LYS A 672 -8.12 -41.81 67.28
C LYS A 672 -8.91 -41.03 68.34
N THR A 673 -10.21 -40.91 68.12
CA THR A 673 -11.12 -40.27 69.08
C THR A 673 -11.11 -41.02 70.42
N SER A 674 -10.89 -40.29 71.51
CA SER A 674 -10.91 -40.86 72.87
C SER A 674 -12.20 -40.47 73.57
N ALA A 675 -12.80 -41.41 74.29
CA ALA A 675 -13.91 -41.11 75.20
C ALA A 675 -13.45 -40.29 76.43
N PHE A 676 -12.15 -40.22 76.70
CA PHE A 676 -11.56 -39.62 77.91
C PHE A 676 -10.74 -38.34 77.64
N PHE A 677 -10.32 -38.10 76.39
CA PHE A 677 -9.42 -37.00 76.04
C PHE A 677 -9.90 -36.27 74.78
N SER A 678 -9.82 -34.94 74.80
CA SER A 678 -10.00 -34.08 73.63
C SER A 678 -8.78 -33.18 73.45
N VAL A 679 -8.53 -32.73 72.22
CA VAL A 679 -7.54 -31.69 71.93
C VAL A 679 -8.28 -30.42 71.48
N ASN A 680 -7.78 -29.26 71.89
CA ASN A 680 -8.24 -27.98 71.37
C ASN A 680 -7.49 -27.66 70.06
N GLN A 681 -8.25 -27.49 68.98
CA GLN A 681 -7.75 -27.47 67.59
C GLN A 681 -6.78 -26.33 67.27
N SER A 682 -6.86 -25.17 67.94
CA SER A 682 -5.97 -24.01 67.67
C SER A 682 -4.87 -23.81 68.73
N SER A 683 -5.01 -24.41 69.92
CA SER A 683 -4.06 -24.20 71.02
C SER A 683 -3.22 -25.41 71.39
N GLY A 684 -3.53 -26.62 70.89
CA GLY A 684 -2.81 -27.85 71.22
C GLY A 684 -3.03 -28.35 72.66
N GLY A 685 -3.91 -27.71 73.45
CA GLY A 685 -4.24 -28.15 74.81
C GLY A 685 -4.97 -29.49 74.82
N ILE A 686 -4.50 -30.44 75.62
CA ILE A 686 -5.10 -31.77 75.83
C ILE A 686 -5.95 -31.72 77.11
N TYR A 687 -7.26 -31.94 76.98
CA TYR A 687 -8.24 -31.84 78.05
C TYR A 687 -8.86 -33.19 78.38
N LEU A 688 -9.19 -33.39 79.65
CA LEU A 688 -9.93 -34.56 80.13
C LEU A 688 -11.45 -34.35 79.91
N THR A 689 -12.12 -35.25 79.18
CA THR A 689 -13.56 -35.12 78.89
C THR A 689 -14.47 -35.69 79.98
N GLN A 690 -13.98 -36.64 80.79
CA GLN A 690 -14.71 -37.27 81.90
C GLN A 690 -13.75 -37.76 82.99
N THR A 691 -14.21 -37.86 84.24
CA THR A 691 -13.38 -38.27 85.38
C THR A 691 -12.90 -39.71 85.28
N VAL A 692 -11.58 -39.92 85.33
CA VAL A 692 -10.95 -41.24 85.22
C VAL A 692 -10.65 -41.79 86.61
N HIS A 693 -11.42 -42.81 87.01
CA HIS A 693 -11.25 -43.51 88.28
C HIS A 693 -10.33 -44.73 88.13
N ARG A 694 -9.19 -44.73 88.82
CA ARG A 694 -8.24 -45.84 88.79
C ARG A 694 -8.79 -47.06 89.55
N ASN A 695 -9.19 -48.10 88.83
CA ASN A 695 -9.68 -49.33 89.45
C ASN A 695 -8.60 -49.99 90.33
N ARG A 696 -9.00 -50.48 91.51
CA ARG A 696 -8.10 -51.02 92.55
C ARG A 696 -7.86 -52.52 92.41
N SER A 697 -7.88 -53.04 91.18
CA SER A 697 -7.80 -54.47 90.89
C SER A 697 -7.00 -54.81 89.62
N ASP A 698 -5.78 -54.27 89.48
CA ASP A 698 -4.71 -55.11 88.93
C ASP A 698 -3.32 -54.67 89.37
N ARG A 699 -2.44 -55.63 89.64
CA ARG A 699 -1.08 -55.39 90.16
C ARG A 699 -0.01 -56.07 89.31
N LYS A 700 -0.15 -56.02 87.97
CA LYS A 700 0.89 -56.48 87.02
C LYS A 700 0.74 -55.99 85.57
N ARG A 701 1.07 -54.72 85.30
CA ARG A 701 1.77 -54.25 84.08
C ARG A 701 2.14 -52.77 84.22
N ASN A 702 3.41 -52.44 83.98
CA ASN A 702 3.86 -51.06 83.79
C ASN A 702 4.05 -50.82 82.28
N ASP A 703 3.00 -50.43 81.57
CA ASP A 703 3.12 -49.63 80.33
C ASP A 703 1.79 -48.90 80.00
N ASP A 704 1.25 -48.14 80.95
CA ASP A 704 0.14 -47.18 80.69
C ASP A 704 0.67 -45.92 79.96
N THR A 705 1.64 -46.09 79.06
CA THR A 705 2.32 -45.00 78.35
C THR A 705 1.61 -44.73 77.02
N LEU A 706 0.90 -43.60 76.94
CA LEU A 706 0.33 -43.09 75.69
C LEU A 706 1.45 -42.60 74.75
N LYS A 707 2.10 -43.54 74.07
CA LYS A 707 3.10 -43.29 73.03
C LYS A 707 2.41 -42.74 71.79
N PHE A 708 2.34 -41.43 71.69
CA PHE A 708 2.30 -40.75 70.39
C PHE A 708 3.62 -41.04 69.68
N LEU A 709 3.55 -41.37 68.39
CA LEU A 709 4.72 -41.62 67.55
C LEU A 709 4.63 -40.68 66.34
N PRO A 710 5.70 -39.98 65.95
CA PRO A 710 5.76 -39.36 64.64
C PRO A 710 5.70 -40.47 63.60
N LYS A 711 4.93 -40.25 62.53
CA LYS A 711 4.73 -41.25 61.48
C LYS A 711 5.44 -40.82 60.20
N GLU A 712 6.76 -40.98 60.18
CA GLU A 712 7.50 -40.90 58.92
C GLU A 712 6.90 -41.86 57.89
N LYS A 713 6.45 -41.31 56.76
CA LYS A 713 6.73 -41.86 55.44
C LYS A 713 6.36 -40.83 54.36
N PRO A 714 7.30 -40.37 53.52
CA PRO A 714 6.95 -39.58 52.34
C PRO A 714 6.10 -40.44 51.40
N PHE A 715 5.03 -39.85 50.85
CA PHE A 715 4.11 -40.55 49.97
C PHE A 715 3.78 -39.70 48.73
N VAL A 716 4.76 -39.59 47.84
CA VAL A 716 4.62 -38.90 46.55
C VAL A 716 3.69 -39.69 45.63
N LEU A 717 2.57 -39.08 45.24
CA LEU A 717 1.73 -39.49 44.11
C LEU A 717 1.22 -38.24 43.36
N PRO A 718 0.87 -38.35 42.06
CA PRO A 718 0.65 -37.21 41.16
C PRO A 718 -0.65 -36.42 41.44
N PRO A 719 -0.78 -35.18 40.91
CA PRO A 719 -1.79 -34.22 41.36
C PRO A 719 -3.23 -34.59 40.96
N PRO A 720 -4.22 -34.29 41.83
CA PRO A 720 -5.62 -34.33 41.46
C PRO A 720 -6.04 -33.07 40.67
N LEU A 721 -6.89 -33.24 39.66
CA LEU A 721 -7.56 -32.13 38.97
C LEU A 721 -8.51 -31.40 39.92
N VAL A 722 -8.38 -30.07 40.02
CA VAL A 722 -9.30 -29.24 40.82
C VAL A 722 -10.64 -29.08 40.10
N CYS A 723 -11.73 -29.38 40.79
CA CYS A 723 -13.10 -29.04 40.39
C CYS A 723 -13.73 -28.11 41.43
N TYR A 724 -13.95 -26.84 41.07
CA TYR A 724 -14.49 -25.83 41.99
C TYR A 724 -16.03 -25.83 42.04
N GLN A 725 -16.60 -26.09 43.22
CA GLN A 725 -17.92 -25.62 43.66
C GLN A 725 -17.89 -25.43 45.19
N GLY A 726 -18.35 -24.32 45.79
CA GLY A 726 -18.83 -23.06 45.22
C GLY A 726 -19.71 -22.26 46.19
N SER A 727 -20.11 -21.04 45.79
CA SER A 727 -21.02 -20.10 46.49
C SER A 727 -20.39 -19.23 47.62
N LYS A 728 -20.83 -17.97 47.86
CA LYS A 728 -22.11 -17.33 47.45
C LYS A 728 -22.12 -15.77 47.47
N SER A 729 -22.78 -15.15 46.48
CA SER A 729 -23.34 -13.76 46.44
C SER A 729 -22.33 -12.59 46.33
N VAL A 730 -22.64 -11.38 45.81
CA VAL A 730 -23.92 -10.63 45.67
C VAL A 730 -24.00 -9.76 44.37
N ALA A 731 -25.20 -9.67 43.75
CA ALA A 731 -25.75 -8.63 42.83
C ALA A 731 -25.18 -8.38 41.39
N GLN A 732 -25.98 -7.65 40.58
CA GLN A 732 -25.80 -7.29 39.15
C GLN A 732 -25.91 -5.75 38.95
N PRO A 733 -25.47 -5.13 37.83
CA PRO A 733 -26.11 -5.21 36.48
C PRO A 733 -25.10 -5.45 35.31
N GLY A 734 -25.48 -5.54 34.03
CA GLY A 734 -26.80 -5.71 33.40
C GLY A 734 -26.94 -5.12 31.98
N LEU A 735 -27.43 -5.93 31.01
CA LEU A 735 -27.90 -5.63 29.64
C LEU A 735 -26.97 -4.95 28.60
N LYS A 736 -26.73 -5.64 27.47
CA LYS A 736 -26.60 -5.08 26.10
C LYS A 736 -27.27 -6.04 25.06
N PRO A 737 -27.60 -5.60 23.83
CA PRO A 737 -28.72 -6.15 23.04
C PRO A 737 -28.38 -7.31 22.07
N VAL A 738 -29.42 -7.85 21.41
CA VAL A 738 -29.41 -9.02 20.51
C VAL A 738 -30.01 -8.69 19.13
N PRO A 739 -29.36 -9.05 18.00
CA PRO A 739 -29.98 -9.07 16.68
C PRO A 739 -30.79 -10.38 16.44
N PRO A 740 -31.87 -10.35 15.63
CA PRO A 740 -32.87 -11.41 15.61
C PRO A 740 -32.48 -12.66 14.80
N ARG A 741 -32.86 -13.84 15.31
CA ARG A 741 -32.96 -15.07 14.49
C ARG A 741 -34.28 -15.11 13.73
N MET A 742 -34.21 -15.45 12.43
CA MET A 742 -35.33 -16.04 11.68
C MET A 742 -35.17 -17.57 11.58
N PRO A 743 -36.24 -18.33 11.26
CA PRO A 743 -36.30 -19.77 11.55
C PRO A 743 -35.61 -20.66 10.52
N ASN A 744 -35.18 -21.84 10.98
CA ASN A 744 -34.70 -22.92 10.11
C ASN A 744 -35.79 -23.36 9.12
N VAL A 745 -35.42 -23.48 7.84
CA VAL A 745 -36.18 -24.24 6.83
C VAL A 745 -35.32 -25.43 6.40
N VAL A 746 -35.91 -26.62 6.38
CA VAL A 746 -35.22 -27.86 6.01
C VAL A 746 -35.08 -27.93 4.48
N SER A 747 -33.85 -28.08 3.99
CA SER A 747 -33.57 -28.41 2.59
C SER A 747 -33.32 -29.92 2.46
N GLY A 748 -34.00 -30.60 1.53
CA GLY A 748 -33.82 -32.04 1.38
C GLY A 748 -34.85 -32.81 0.56
N GLN A 749 -35.06 -32.45 -0.72
CA GLN A 749 -35.37 -33.46 -1.76
C GLN A 749 -35.15 -32.92 -3.19
N VAL A 750 -34.78 -33.83 -4.10
CA VAL A 750 -34.35 -33.58 -5.49
C VAL A 750 -35.40 -34.11 -6.46
N PHE A 751 -35.69 -33.43 -7.60
CA PHE A 751 -36.01 -34.13 -8.87
C PHE A 751 -35.98 -33.27 -10.18
N LYS A 752 -35.15 -33.72 -11.13
CA LYS A 752 -35.29 -33.77 -12.64
C LYS A 752 -35.77 -32.57 -13.49
N LYS A 753 -34.80 -32.03 -14.25
CA LYS A 753 -34.75 -31.76 -15.73
C LYS A 753 -36.03 -31.56 -16.59
N CYS A 754 -36.08 -30.37 -17.25
CA CYS A 754 -36.36 -30.10 -18.69
C CYS A 754 -37.78 -30.37 -19.30
N PRO A 755 -38.17 -29.86 -20.51
CA PRO A 755 -37.42 -29.03 -21.51
C PRO A 755 -38.16 -27.79 -22.13
N CYS A 756 -37.37 -26.91 -22.79
CA CYS A 756 -37.56 -26.10 -24.02
C CYS A 756 -38.86 -25.33 -24.42
N SER A 757 -38.71 -23.98 -24.52
CA SER A 757 -38.95 -23.07 -25.69
C SER A 757 -40.39 -22.85 -26.26
N PRO A 758 -40.66 -21.87 -27.19
CA PRO A 758 -39.79 -20.86 -27.83
C PRO A 758 -40.31 -19.38 -27.98
N LEU A 759 -39.38 -18.49 -28.34
CA LEU A 759 -39.45 -17.29 -29.24
C LEU A 759 -40.60 -16.25 -29.22
N ILE A 760 -40.21 -14.96 -29.28
CA ILE A 760 -40.60 -13.97 -30.32
C ILE A 760 -39.56 -12.81 -30.36
N GLN A 761 -39.36 -12.16 -31.52
CA GLN A 761 -38.48 -10.98 -31.73
C GLN A 761 -39.28 -9.78 -32.28
N SER A 762 -38.75 -8.56 -32.11
CA SER A 762 -39.07 -7.38 -32.95
C SER A 762 -37.94 -6.33 -32.93
N HIS A 763 -37.68 -5.66 -34.05
CA HIS A 763 -36.57 -4.72 -34.28
C HIS A 763 -36.93 -3.23 -34.07
N GLY A 764 -35.92 -2.35 -33.94
CA GLY A 764 -36.03 -0.88 -34.12
C GLY A 764 -34.67 -0.15 -34.02
N TYR A 765 -34.36 0.74 -34.98
CA TYR A 765 -33.10 1.52 -35.08
C TYR A 765 -33.21 2.96 -34.47
N PRO A 766 -32.10 3.75 -34.33
CA PRO A 766 -31.98 4.99 -33.53
C PRO A 766 -31.92 6.28 -34.42
N PRO A 767 -31.27 7.44 -34.09
CA PRO A 767 -30.85 8.13 -32.83
C PRO A 767 -31.59 9.53 -32.75
N PRO A 768 -31.04 10.77 -32.57
CA PRO A 768 -29.86 11.34 -31.87
C PRO A 768 -30.12 12.64 -31.02
N THR A 769 -29.03 13.29 -30.52
CA THR A 769 -28.84 14.72 -30.11
C THR A 769 -29.65 15.39 -28.96
N GLY A 770 -28.98 16.16 -28.08
CA GLY A 770 -29.62 17.28 -27.33
C GLY A 770 -29.10 17.69 -25.92
N ALA A 771 -27.98 18.43 -25.84
CA ALA A 771 -27.51 19.40 -24.81
C ALA A 771 -27.98 19.43 -23.31
N LEU A 772 -26.97 19.52 -22.43
CA LEU A 772 -26.80 20.31 -21.18
C LEU A 772 -27.97 21.12 -20.53
N CYS A 773 -28.09 21.04 -19.19
CA CYS A 773 -28.26 22.22 -18.30
C CYS A 773 -28.07 21.89 -16.79
N PHE A 774 -27.76 22.91 -15.96
CA PHE A 774 -27.40 22.79 -14.53
C PHE A 774 -28.46 23.38 -13.56
N SER A 775 -28.78 22.64 -12.48
CA SER A 775 -29.13 23.15 -11.12
C SER A 775 -30.42 24.02 -10.98
N PRO A 776 -30.76 24.57 -9.79
CA PRO A 776 -30.70 24.04 -8.40
C PRO A 776 -32.05 24.16 -7.65
N SER A 777 -32.18 23.60 -6.43
CA SER A 777 -32.64 24.31 -5.19
C SER A 777 -33.11 23.39 -4.05
N LEU A 778 -32.88 23.83 -2.81
CA LEU A 778 -33.19 23.14 -1.56
C LEU A 778 -34.68 23.19 -1.18
N CYS A 779 -35.12 22.24 -0.33
CA CYS A 779 -35.79 22.66 0.91
C CYS A 779 -35.64 21.65 2.07
N LEU A 780 -35.78 22.16 3.29
CA LEU A 780 -35.48 21.45 4.54
C LEU A 780 -36.63 20.54 5.00
N SER A 781 -36.27 19.49 5.75
CA SER A 781 -36.99 19.20 7.00
C SER A 781 -36.09 18.49 8.02
N CYS A 782 -35.81 19.15 9.15
CA CYS A 782 -35.15 18.52 10.28
C CYS A 782 -36.11 17.59 11.03
N ARG A 783 -35.62 16.45 11.52
CA ARG A 783 -36.08 15.88 12.80
C ARG A 783 -34.89 15.39 13.62
N HIS A 784 -35.09 15.27 14.92
CA HIS A 784 -34.05 15.50 15.92
C HIS A 784 -34.27 14.55 17.12
N LEU A 785 -33.17 14.17 17.78
CA LEU A 785 -33.09 13.35 19.01
C LEU A 785 -33.52 11.86 18.92
N PRO A 786 -33.04 10.99 19.86
CA PRO A 786 -31.87 11.14 20.75
C PRO A 786 -30.91 9.93 20.78
N LEU A 787 -29.76 10.14 21.45
CA LEU A 787 -28.87 9.09 21.95
C LEU A 787 -29.57 8.22 23.02
N LEU A 788 -29.08 6.99 23.22
CA LEU A 788 -29.29 6.20 24.45
C LEU A 788 -28.19 5.13 24.63
N CYS A 789 -27.26 5.40 25.57
CA CYS A 789 -26.32 4.49 26.27
C CYS A 789 -25.44 3.50 25.47
#